data_AF-A0AAP8SP45-F1
#
_entry.id   AF-A0AAP8SP45-F1
#
_cell.length_a   1.000
_cell.length_b   1.000
_cell.length_c   1.000
_cell.angle_alpha   90.00
_cell.angle_beta   90.00
_cell.angle_gamma   90.00
#
_symmetry.space_group_name_H-M   'P 1'
#
loop_
_entity.id
_entity.type
_entity.pdbx_description
1 polymer ?
#
loop_
_entity_poly.entity_id
_entity_poly.type
_entity_poly.pdbx_seq_one_letter_code
_entity_poly.pdbx_strand_id
1 'polypeptide(L)'
;MLLLGIVAVCLIYSRGLDGPWLYDDMPNLVDNHQLAIQADVVDEWRTASFSSGAGVLRRPLSMLSFTAEHALQGELRPATSKAVNLVIHSFNGLLVYLLCLQLMRSPRMQGVAVHRGEWIAAGAALLWLVLPLHLSTVLYAVQRMAQMSTLFVLLGLYVFARYRHAWSEQGGTPGDVLAAVLWMLLLWLGASLSKENGLLLPWLVAVVEFCFYRGRWRGKRIAWFNTLAWFALLLPAIVLVLIGLVGPDWLINRYATRDFTLGERMFTQARLLWQYLGWIVWPDIAHMGLHHDAVRLSTGLLAPVTTLISLLAWCMVILAGLVLRNRAPLLLFALAFYLVGHASESTIWPLMLAFEHRSYLPSVGVCLLLASLLCWRPRGVSQARFPWPLAGALGICLVMLNFRAAAWSNADTLHAVDVHNHPDSSRSHYVYGNALLRDFQAQRAEATLEKIERRDRLVAIRYHFGEAARLYPEDVAVLVTLYQLDSNYFAALNTAPDWLARLRQEIARRPLRPADVGALKSLMRCLAKESCPGGESLTEDILAELEQVHPGRADRFILRHLYQEQAGVEAARRMAGLRDGLVLFPGDQRLQYRLLREAAFVGNAGLAYEMGRQIMRGDPHRWQQSTLRKIYHVAPQ
;
A
#
# COMPACT_ATOMS: atom_id res chain seq x y z
N MET A 1 16.51 -25.78 11.33
CA MET A 1 16.94 -24.65 10.47
C MET A 1 15.85 -23.58 10.35
N LEU A 2 14.64 -23.90 9.84
CA LEU A 2 13.57 -22.90 9.66
C LEU A 2 13.21 -22.16 10.96
N LEU A 3 13.07 -22.86 12.08
CA LEU A 3 12.81 -22.24 13.39
C LEU A 3 13.90 -21.23 13.80
N LEU A 4 15.17 -21.58 13.64
CA LEU A 4 16.30 -20.67 13.93
C LEU A 4 16.26 -19.44 13.03
N GLY A 5 15.91 -19.61 11.75
CA GLY A 5 15.73 -18.50 10.83
C GLY A 5 14.58 -17.58 11.23
N ILE A 6 13.44 -18.15 11.65
CA ILE A 6 12.30 -17.37 12.18
C ILE A 6 12.73 -16.59 13.43
N VAL A 7 13.45 -17.21 14.36
CA VAL A 7 13.96 -16.52 15.55
C VAL A 7 14.89 -15.36 15.16
N ALA A 8 15.84 -15.59 14.25
CA ALA A 8 16.74 -14.54 13.78
C ALA A 8 15.99 -13.37 13.11
N VAL A 9 14.99 -13.68 12.29
CA VAL A 9 14.10 -12.69 11.66
C VAL A 9 13.36 -11.88 12.72
N CYS A 10 12.75 -12.54 13.70
CA CYS A 10 12.05 -11.85 14.78
C CYS A 10 12.97 -10.92 15.59
N LEU A 11 14.21 -11.35 15.87
CA LEU A 11 15.20 -10.53 16.59
C LEU A 11 15.66 -9.31 15.79
N ILE A 12 15.71 -9.39 14.46
CA ILE A 12 16.07 -8.24 13.63
C ILE A 12 14.89 -7.27 13.51
N TYR A 13 13.69 -7.78 13.24
CA TYR A 13 12.49 -6.95 13.11
C TYR A 13 12.09 -6.27 14.42
N SER A 14 12.43 -6.84 15.58
CA SER A 14 12.13 -6.21 16.88
C SER A 14 12.68 -4.80 17.01
N ARG A 15 13.82 -4.50 16.35
CA ARG A 15 14.43 -3.16 16.32
C ARG A 15 13.55 -2.09 15.66
N GLY A 16 12.63 -2.50 14.77
CA GLY A 16 11.79 -1.61 13.99
C GLY A 16 10.33 -1.52 14.48
N LEU A 17 9.96 -2.24 15.53
CA LEU A 17 8.57 -2.29 16.02
C LEU A 17 8.10 -0.93 16.55
N ASP A 18 8.96 -0.20 17.26
CA ASP A 18 8.62 1.12 17.81
C ASP A 18 8.66 2.25 16.77
N GLY A 19 8.99 1.93 15.50
CA GLY A 19 8.99 2.92 14.43
C GLY A 19 7.63 3.60 14.26
N PRO A 20 7.56 4.75 13.56
CA PRO A 20 6.35 5.56 13.47
C PRO A 20 5.24 4.88 12.64
N TRP A 21 4.04 5.45 12.71
CA TRP A 21 2.99 5.24 11.71
C TRP A 21 3.41 5.87 10.38
N LEU A 22 3.10 5.21 9.27
CA LEU A 22 3.56 5.62 7.94
C LEU A 22 2.39 5.82 6.99
N TYR A 23 2.45 6.87 6.18
CA TYR A 23 1.61 7.06 4.98
C TYR A 23 0.13 6.60 5.14
N ASP A 24 -0.28 5.47 4.57
CA ASP A 24 -1.67 4.96 4.62
C ASP A 24 -2.10 4.43 6.00
N ASP A 25 -1.19 4.28 6.96
CA ASP A 25 -1.52 3.99 8.37
C ASP A 25 -2.37 5.13 8.95
N MET A 26 -2.08 6.39 8.57
CA MET A 26 -2.79 7.56 9.09
C MET A 26 -4.29 7.52 8.78
N PRO A 27 -4.75 7.53 7.50
CA PRO A 27 -6.17 7.54 7.20
C PRO A 27 -6.89 6.23 7.50
N ASN A 28 -6.20 5.08 7.55
CA ASN A 28 -6.85 3.78 7.76
C ASN A 28 -6.89 3.34 9.22
N LEU A 29 -5.88 3.70 10.02
CA LEU A 29 -5.71 3.22 11.39
C LEU A 29 -5.80 4.36 12.41
N VAL A 30 -4.99 5.41 12.26
CA VAL A 30 -4.84 6.45 13.29
C VAL A 30 -6.02 7.43 13.28
N ASP A 31 -6.34 7.98 12.12
CA ASP A 31 -7.43 8.96 11.94
C ASP A 31 -8.81 8.29 11.79
N ASN A 32 -8.84 6.95 11.80
CA ASN A 32 -10.05 6.16 11.62
C ASN A 32 -10.76 5.90 12.96
N HIS A 33 -11.54 6.87 13.41
CA HIS A 33 -12.30 6.77 14.66
C HIS A 33 -13.34 5.63 14.72
N GLN A 34 -13.66 4.98 13.59
CA GLN A 34 -14.57 3.82 13.58
C GLN A 34 -13.90 2.55 14.12
N LEU A 35 -12.56 2.51 14.23
CA LEU A 35 -11.85 1.41 14.89
C LEU A 35 -11.94 1.47 16.42
N ALA A 36 -12.25 2.65 16.97
CA ALA A 36 -12.44 2.86 18.39
C ALA A 36 -13.83 2.35 18.84
N ILE A 37 -13.94 1.03 18.97
CA ILE A 37 -15.18 0.33 19.28
C ILE A 37 -15.32 0.00 20.78
N GLN A 38 -16.56 -0.12 21.22
CA GLN A 38 -16.96 -0.83 22.44
C GLN A 38 -17.14 -2.31 22.08
N ALA A 39 -16.34 -3.18 22.71
CA ALA A 39 -16.23 -4.59 22.31
C ALA A 39 -17.56 -5.38 22.47
N ASP A 40 -18.45 -4.94 23.37
CA ASP A 40 -19.77 -5.50 23.64
C ASP A 40 -20.84 -5.07 22.62
N VAL A 41 -20.57 -4.09 21.76
CA VAL A 41 -21.51 -3.58 20.76
C VAL A 41 -21.26 -4.20 19.38
N VAL A 42 -22.02 -5.25 19.04
CA VAL A 42 -21.86 -6.03 17.79
C VAL A 42 -21.87 -5.17 16.51
N ASP A 43 -22.72 -4.15 16.43
CA ASP A 43 -22.83 -3.30 15.24
C ASP A 43 -21.58 -2.43 15.01
N GLU A 44 -20.80 -2.14 16.07
CA GLU A 44 -19.54 -1.42 15.92
C GLU A 44 -18.46 -2.29 15.27
N TRP A 45 -18.42 -3.60 15.53
CA TRP A 45 -17.55 -4.53 14.81
C TRP A 45 -17.85 -4.55 13.31
N ARG A 46 -19.13 -4.59 12.93
CA ARG A 46 -19.57 -4.52 11.53
C ARG A 46 -19.09 -3.21 10.90
N THR A 47 -19.36 -2.08 11.56
CA THR A 47 -19.03 -0.76 11.05
C THR A 47 -17.51 -0.58 10.89
N ALA A 48 -16.74 -0.93 11.92
CA ALA A 48 -15.29 -0.87 11.93
C ALA A 48 -14.68 -1.74 10.81
N SER A 49 -15.23 -2.93 10.55
CA SER A 49 -14.76 -3.81 9.48
C SER A 49 -14.90 -3.15 8.09
N PHE A 50 -15.94 -2.35 7.84
CA PHE A 50 -16.13 -1.67 6.55
C PHE A 50 -15.66 -0.20 6.55
N SER A 51 -14.87 0.20 7.54
CA SER A 51 -14.46 1.59 7.74
C SER A 51 -13.31 2.04 6.83
N SER A 52 -12.56 1.11 6.21
CA SER A 52 -11.47 1.50 5.30
C SER A 52 -12.01 2.09 4.01
N GLY A 53 -11.47 3.25 3.64
CA GLY A 53 -11.62 3.81 2.29
C GLY A 53 -10.70 3.16 1.25
N ALA A 54 -9.88 2.18 1.63
CA ALA A 54 -8.92 1.55 0.74
C ALA A 54 -9.56 0.44 -0.10
N GLY A 55 -9.55 0.64 -1.41
CA GLY A 55 -9.98 -0.35 -2.39
C GLY A 55 -11.50 -0.55 -2.44
N VAL A 56 -11.96 -1.31 -3.45
CA VAL A 56 -13.40 -1.44 -3.75
C VAL A 56 -14.11 -2.29 -2.71
N LEU A 57 -13.42 -3.30 -2.16
CA LEU A 57 -13.99 -4.23 -1.19
C LEU A 57 -13.90 -3.72 0.26
N ARG A 58 -13.22 -2.58 0.50
CA ARG A 58 -12.99 -2.00 1.85
C ARG A 58 -12.23 -2.89 2.84
N ARG A 59 -11.67 -4.00 2.36
CA ARG A 59 -10.74 -4.91 3.07
C ARG A 59 -11.23 -5.35 4.46
N PRO A 60 -12.47 -5.88 4.58
CA PRO A 60 -13.12 -6.03 5.86
C PRO A 60 -12.45 -7.03 6.79
N LEU A 61 -11.81 -8.08 6.27
CA LEU A 61 -11.15 -9.07 7.11
C LEU A 61 -9.88 -8.50 7.76
N SER A 62 -9.18 -7.62 7.05
CA SER A 62 -8.01 -6.94 7.61
C SER A 62 -8.40 -5.86 8.59
N MET A 63 -9.43 -5.07 8.30
CA MET A 63 -9.95 -4.10 9.26
C MET A 63 -10.47 -4.79 10.51
N LEU A 64 -11.17 -5.92 10.38
CA LEU A 64 -11.60 -6.74 11.51
C LEU A 64 -10.42 -7.16 12.40
N SER A 65 -9.25 -7.47 11.81
CA SER A 65 -8.05 -7.80 12.59
C SER A 65 -7.51 -6.62 13.40
N PHE A 66 -7.59 -5.40 12.87
CA PHE A 66 -7.23 -4.18 13.62
C PHE A 66 -8.29 -3.85 14.67
N THR A 67 -9.57 -4.02 14.36
CA THR A 67 -10.67 -3.88 15.33
C THR A 67 -10.51 -4.85 16.49
N ALA A 68 -10.14 -6.11 16.21
CA ALA A 68 -9.87 -7.11 17.25
C ALA A 68 -8.67 -6.72 18.12
N GLU A 69 -7.61 -6.18 17.52
CA GLU A 69 -6.47 -5.66 18.27
C GLU A 69 -6.87 -4.51 19.19
N HIS A 70 -7.62 -3.52 18.67
CA HIS A 70 -8.15 -2.43 19.47
C HIS A 70 -9.04 -2.93 20.61
N ALA A 71 -9.95 -3.88 20.34
CA ALA A 71 -10.83 -4.44 21.36
C ALA A 71 -10.07 -5.15 22.49
N LEU A 72 -8.90 -5.73 22.19
CA LEU A 72 -8.05 -6.41 23.17
C LEU A 72 -7.13 -5.46 23.95
N GLN A 73 -6.64 -4.40 23.31
CA GLN A 73 -5.61 -3.50 23.87
C GLN A 73 -6.16 -2.15 24.34
N GLY A 74 -7.39 -1.80 23.97
CA GLY A 74 -8.03 -0.51 24.20
C GLY A 74 -7.61 0.59 23.20
N GLU A 75 -6.46 0.42 22.53
CA GLU A 75 -5.97 1.33 21.49
C GLU A 75 -5.03 0.60 20.52
N LEU A 76 -4.74 1.22 19.38
CA LEU A 76 -3.73 0.73 18.43
C LEU A 76 -2.40 1.43 18.69
N ARG A 77 -1.32 0.66 18.85
CA ARG A 77 0.04 1.17 19.02
C ARG A 77 0.95 0.66 17.90
N PRO A 78 1.94 1.43 17.42
CA PRO A 78 2.84 0.98 16.35
C PRO A 78 3.52 -0.35 16.68
N ALA A 79 4.07 -0.47 17.89
CA ALA A 79 4.82 -1.65 18.34
C ALA A 79 3.98 -2.93 18.30
N THR A 80 2.77 -2.88 18.86
CA THR A 80 1.88 -4.05 18.92
C THR A 80 1.32 -4.39 17.55
N SER A 81 0.94 -3.39 16.75
CA SER A 81 0.43 -3.61 15.40
C SER A 81 1.48 -4.23 14.47
N LYS A 82 2.74 -3.78 14.57
CA LYS A 82 3.86 -4.34 13.80
C LYS A 82 4.32 -5.69 14.35
N ALA A 83 4.16 -5.95 15.65
CA ALA A 83 4.43 -7.28 16.22
C ALA A 83 3.43 -8.33 15.69
N VAL A 84 2.14 -7.99 15.59
CA VAL A 84 1.13 -8.85 14.96
C VAL A 84 1.50 -9.13 13.50
N ASN A 85 1.95 -8.11 12.77
CA ASN A 85 2.45 -8.28 11.41
C ASN A 85 3.65 -9.24 11.34
N LEU A 86 4.63 -9.11 12.25
CA LEU A 86 5.79 -10.01 12.31
C LEU A 86 5.38 -11.47 12.58
N VAL A 87 4.36 -11.70 13.40
CA VAL A 87 3.78 -13.04 13.62
C VAL A 87 3.16 -13.57 12.33
N ILE A 88 2.38 -12.76 11.61
CA ILE A 88 1.77 -13.15 10.33
C ILE A 88 2.86 -13.42 9.27
N HIS A 89 3.94 -12.64 9.25
CA HIS A 89 5.10 -12.87 8.37
C HIS A 89 5.78 -14.22 8.65
N SER A 90 5.93 -14.58 9.93
CA SER A 90 6.49 -15.87 10.35
C SER A 90 5.60 -17.05 9.90
N PHE A 91 4.27 -16.92 10.05
CA PHE A 91 3.33 -17.93 9.53
C PHE A 91 3.37 -18.04 8.01
N ASN A 92 3.48 -16.91 7.30
CA ASN A 92 3.68 -16.92 5.85
C ASN A 92 4.97 -17.66 5.46
N GLY A 93 6.08 -17.43 6.16
CA GLY A 93 7.33 -18.18 5.92
C GLY A 93 7.19 -19.69 6.12
N LEU A 94 6.43 -20.11 7.14
CA LEU A 94 6.09 -21.52 7.32
C LEU A 94 5.24 -22.05 6.15
N LEU A 95 4.25 -21.31 5.69
CA LEU A 95 3.43 -21.70 4.55
C LEU A 95 4.24 -21.74 3.24
N VAL A 96 5.20 -20.83 3.04
CA VAL A 96 6.15 -20.88 1.91
C VAL A 96 6.95 -22.18 1.96
N TYR A 97 7.47 -22.56 3.12
CA TYR A 97 8.18 -23.84 3.29
C TYR A 97 7.28 -25.03 2.94
N LEU A 98 6.07 -25.09 3.51
CA LEU A 98 5.13 -26.18 3.28
C LEU A 98 4.69 -26.29 1.82
N LEU A 99 4.39 -25.16 1.18
CA LEU A 99 4.04 -25.10 -0.24
C LEU A 99 5.22 -25.57 -1.09
N CYS A 100 6.41 -25.01 -0.91
CA CYS A 100 7.60 -25.39 -1.67
C CYS A 100 7.92 -26.87 -1.51
N LEU A 101 7.78 -27.42 -0.30
CA LEU A 101 7.98 -28.85 -0.05
C LEU A 101 7.00 -29.72 -0.84
N GLN A 102 5.71 -29.33 -0.91
CA GLN A 102 4.73 -30.05 -1.72
C GLN A 102 5.03 -29.96 -3.22
N LEU A 103 5.44 -28.77 -3.71
CA LEU A 103 5.81 -28.59 -5.12
C LEU A 103 7.04 -29.41 -5.50
N MET A 104 8.04 -29.50 -4.61
CA MET A 104 9.24 -30.33 -4.80
C MET A 104 8.95 -31.84 -4.77
N ARG A 105 7.80 -32.26 -4.24
CA ARG A 105 7.32 -33.65 -4.27
C ARG A 105 6.38 -33.95 -5.43
N SER A 106 6.08 -32.96 -6.27
CA SER A 106 5.18 -33.13 -7.42
C SER A 106 5.75 -34.11 -8.46
N PRO A 107 4.89 -34.67 -9.34
CA PRO A 107 5.34 -35.61 -10.39
C PRO A 107 6.47 -35.08 -11.28
N ARG A 108 6.51 -33.77 -11.50
CA ARG A 108 7.56 -33.12 -12.30
C ARG A 108 8.91 -33.03 -11.62
N MET A 109 8.94 -33.18 -10.31
CA MET A 109 10.15 -33.06 -9.48
C MET A 109 10.65 -34.42 -8.98
N GLN A 110 10.06 -35.54 -9.41
CA GLN A 110 10.44 -36.91 -9.00
C GLN A 110 11.92 -37.25 -9.23
N GLY A 111 12.61 -36.59 -10.17
CA GLY A 111 14.05 -36.77 -10.39
C GLY A 111 14.96 -36.07 -9.37
N VAL A 112 14.41 -35.28 -8.45
CA VAL A 112 15.16 -34.60 -7.38
C VAL A 112 15.10 -35.45 -6.12
N ALA A 113 16.27 -35.76 -5.54
CA ALA A 113 16.34 -36.51 -4.29
C ALA A 113 15.55 -35.81 -3.16
N VAL A 114 14.80 -36.58 -2.35
CA VAL A 114 13.88 -36.05 -1.32
C VAL A 114 14.57 -35.06 -0.38
N HIS A 115 15.71 -35.44 0.20
CA HIS A 115 16.48 -34.56 1.09
C HIS A 115 16.88 -33.25 0.41
N ARG A 116 17.22 -33.29 -0.89
CA ARG A 116 17.55 -32.09 -1.64
C ARG A 116 16.32 -31.20 -1.84
N GLY A 117 15.15 -31.79 -2.09
CA GLY A 117 13.87 -31.07 -2.16
C GLY A 117 13.55 -30.34 -0.84
N GLU A 118 13.81 -30.97 0.30
CA GLU A 118 13.63 -30.38 1.63
C GLU A 118 14.56 -29.19 1.87
N TRP A 119 15.84 -29.32 1.51
CA TRP A 119 16.79 -28.20 1.58
C TRP A 119 16.42 -27.04 0.66
N ILE A 120 15.95 -27.32 -0.57
CA ILE A 120 15.49 -26.28 -1.49
C ILE A 120 14.27 -25.55 -0.92
N ALA A 121 13.28 -26.29 -0.39
CA ALA A 121 12.09 -25.71 0.22
C ALA A 121 12.44 -24.85 1.45
N ALA A 122 13.33 -25.34 2.32
CA ALA A 122 13.78 -24.59 3.48
C ALA A 122 14.59 -23.35 3.09
N GLY A 123 15.47 -23.47 2.08
CA GLY A 123 16.22 -22.34 1.53
C GLY A 123 15.31 -21.28 0.92
N ALA A 124 14.28 -21.69 0.17
CA ALA A 124 13.30 -20.77 -0.42
C ALA A 124 12.54 -19.98 0.65
N ALA A 125 12.06 -20.66 1.70
CA ALA A 125 11.36 -20.03 2.81
C ALA A 125 12.25 -19.09 3.61
N LEU A 126 13.50 -19.48 3.88
CA LEU A 126 14.47 -18.63 4.58
C LEU A 126 14.82 -17.39 3.76
N LEU A 127 15.17 -17.55 2.48
CA LEU A 127 15.47 -16.42 1.59
C LEU A 127 14.30 -15.44 1.52
N TRP A 128 13.07 -15.96 1.44
CA TRP A 128 11.86 -15.15 1.43
C TRP A 128 11.67 -14.42 2.77
N LEU A 129 11.80 -15.11 3.91
CA LEU A 129 11.67 -14.51 5.25
C LEU A 129 12.69 -13.41 5.54
N VAL A 130 13.92 -13.55 5.07
CA VAL A 130 14.99 -12.58 5.34
C VAL A 130 15.09 -11.47 4.28
N LEU A 131 14.24 -11.47 3.26
CA LEU A 131 14.38 -10.58 2.12
C LEU A 131 14.16 -9.11 2.57
N PRO A 132 15.17 -8.22 2.43
CA PRO A 132 15.06 -6.83 2.91
C PRO A 132 13.88 -6.05 2.30
N LEU A 133 13.48 -6.43 1.08
CA LEU A 133 12.32 -5.87 0.38
C LEU A 133 11.00 -6.05 1.16
N HIS A 134 10.86 -7.10 1.96
CA HIS A 134 9.63 -7.36 2.71
C HIS A 134 9.49 -6.53 3.97
N LEU A 135 10.54 -5.80 4.36
CA LEU A 135 10.52 -4.98 5.56
C LEU A 135 9.40 -3.93 5.52
N SER A 136 9.17 -3.33 4.35
CA SER A 136 8.08 -2.39 4.11
C SER A 136 6.69 -3.03 4.11
N THR A 137 6.58 -4.37 4.09
CA THR A 137 5.32 -5.09 4.32
C THR A 137 5.11 -5.39 5.81
N VAL A 138 6.20 -5.64 6.55
CA VAL A 138 6.15 -6.03 7.96
C VAL A 138 6.00 -4.82 8.87
N LEU A 139 6.82 -3.78 8.68
CA LEU A 139 6.89 -2.59 9.54
C LEU A 139 5.98 -1.44 9.09
N TYR A 140 5.32 -1.56 7.94
CA TYR A 140 4.24 -0.66 7.52
C TYR A 140 2.91 -1.27 7.95
N ALA A 141 2.33 -0.79 9.05
CA ALA A 141 1.35 -1.55 9.82
C ALA A 141 0.12 -1.95 9.00
N VAL A 142 -0.44 -1.03 8.21
CA VAL A 142 -1.61 -1.24 7.36
C VAL A 142 -1.38 -2.32 6.29
N GLN A 143 -0.13 -2.62 5.92
CA GLN A 143 0.20 -3.72 5.01
C GLN A 143 0.00 -5.11 5.63
N ARG A 144 -0.51 -5.20 6.88
CA ARG A 144 -1.22 -6.39 7.39
C ARG A 144 -2.21 -6.94 6.36
N MET A 145 -2.87 -6.05 5.62
CA MET A 145 -3.76 -6.40 4.52
C MET A 145 -3.10 -7.29 3.46
N ALA A 146 -1.89 -6.92 3.04
CA ALA A 146 -1.11 -7.70 2.08
C ALA A 146 -0.64 -9.03 2.67
N GLN A 147 -0.27 -9.04 3.95
CA GLN A 147 0.21 -10.25 4.63
C GLN A 147 -0.89 -11.28 4.86
N MET A 148 -2.08 -10.84 5.31
CA MET A 148 -3.24 -11.72 5.48
C MET A 148 -3.72 -12.26 4.15
N SER A 149 -3.78 -11.42 3.11
CA SER A 149 -4.12 -11.89 1.76
C SER A 149 -3.12 -12.95 1.28
N THR A 150 -1.83 -12.73 1.48
CA THR A 150 -0.76 -13.69 1.16
C THR A 150 -0.91 -14.99 1.97
N LEU A 151 -1.26 -14.91 3.24
CA LEU A 151 -1.46 -16.07 4.11
C LEU A 151 -2.57 -16.98 3.57
N PHE A 152 -3.73 -16.41 3.22
CA PHE A 152 -4.82 -17.17 2.63
C PHE A 152 -4.48 -17.70 1.23
N VAL A 153 -3.76 -16.93 0.40
CA VAL A 153 -3.30 -17.41 -0.91
C VAL A 153 -2.34 -18.59 -0.77
N LEU A 154 -1.32 -18.48 0.08
CA LEU A 154 -0.34 -19.55 0.29
C LEU A 154 -0.99 -20.80 0.89
N LEU A 155 -1.89 -20.63 1.86
CA LEU A 155 -2.66 -21.73 2.42
C LEU A 155 -3.55 -22.39 1.34
N GLY A 156 -4.21 -21.61 0.49
CA GLY A 156 -4.99 -22.11 -0.64
C GLY A 156 -4.17 -22.91 -1.62
N LEU A 157 -3.01 -22.39 -2.02
CA LEU A 157 -2.08 -23.10 -2.90
C LEU A 157 -1.53 -24.39 -2.27
N TYR A 158 -1.25 -24.37 -0.97
CA TYR A 158 -0.80 -25.55 -0.23
C TYR A 158 -1.90 -26.62 -0.18
N VAL A 159 -3.13 -26.25 0.19
CA VAL A 159 -4.29 -27.15 0.23
C VAL A 159 -4.55 -27.73 -1.17
N PHE A 160 -4.55 -26.89 -2.20
CA PHE A 160 -4.66 -27.33 -3.59
C PHE A 160 -3.57 -28.33 -3.95
N ALA A 161 -2.29 -28.01 -3.72
CA ALA A 161 -1.17 -28.90 -4.05
C ALA A 161 -1.27 -30.25 -3.31
N ARG A 162 -1.73 -30.25 -2.05
CA ARG A 162 -1.93 -31.47 -1.26
C ARG A 162 -2.99 -32.40 -1.87
N TYR A 163 -4.20 -31.89 -2.15
CA TYR A 163 -5.23 -32.67 -2.84
C TYR A 163 -4.76 -33.11 -4.22
N ARG A 164 -4.15 -32.18 -4.96
CA ARG A 164 -3.73 -32.40 -6.33
C ARG A 164 -2.65 -33.47 -6.46
N HIS A 165 -1.73 -33.56 -5.49
CA HIS A 165 -0.74 -34.61 -5.39
C HIS A 165 -1.40 -35.99 -5.27
N ALA A 166 -2.33 -36.16 -4.32
CA ALA A 166 -3.08 -37.41 -4.16
C ALA A 166 -3.84 -37.78 -5.45
N TRP A 167 -4.54 -36.81 -6.06
CA TRP A 167 -5.30 -37.04 -7.28
C TRP A 167 -4.43 -37.39 -8.50
N SER A 168 -3.19 -36.89 -8.53
CA SER A 168 -2.26 -37.18 -9.62
C SER A 168 -1.82 -38.64 -9.65
N GLU A 169 -1.77 -39.31 -8.50
CA GLU A 169 -1.40 -40.73 -8.40
C GLU A 169 -2.63 -41.63 -8.30
N GLN A 170 -3.59 -41.31 -7.42
CA GLN A 170 -4.72 -42.19 -7.05
C GLN A 170 -6.07 -41.72 -7.61
N GLY A 171 -6.15 -40.49 -8.13
CA GLY A 171 -7.43 -39.81 -8.44
C GLY A 171 -8.11 -39.25 -7.19
N GLY A 172 -9.16 -38.46 -7.39
CA GLY A 172 -9.99 -37.92 -6.31
C GLY A 172 -11.36 -38.57 -6.27
N THR A 173 -11.90 -38.78 -5.07
CA THR A 173 -13.31 -39.09 -4.89
C THR A 173 -14.16 -37.83 -5.08
N PRO A 174 -15.47 -37.95 -5.40
CA PRO A 174 -16.36 -36.78 -5.46
C PRO A 174 -16.36 -35.96 -4.16
N GLY A 175 -16.26 -36.62 -3.00
CA GLY A 175 -16.15 -35.97 -1.70
C GLY A 175 -14.87 -35.16 -1.54
N ASP A 176 -13.73 -35.69 -1.98
CA ASP A 176 -12.45 -34.96 -1.96
C ASP A 176 -12.51 -33.70 -2.84
N VAL A 177 -13.10 -33.83 -4.03
CA VAL A 177 -13.24 -32.71 -4.98
C VAL A 177 -14.15 -31.63 -4.39
N LEU A 178 -15.29 -32.01 -3.83
CA LEU A 178 -16.19 -31.07 -3.16
C LEU A 178 -15.50 -30.37 -1.98
N ALA A 179 -14.80 -31.12 -1.12
CA ALA A 179 -14.05 -30.56 -0.01
C ALA A 179 -12.98 -29.57 -0.49
N ALA A 180 -12.22 -29.91 -1.53
CA ALA A 180 -11.23 -29.02 -2.11
C ALA A 180 -11.87 -27.74 -2.67
N VAL A 181 -13.00 -27.82 -3.37
CA VAL A 181 -13.72 -26.65 -3.88
C VAL A 181 -14.19 -25.74 -2.74
N LEU A 182 -14.77 -26.30 -1.69
CA LEU A 182 -15.24 -25.52 -0.53
C LEU A 182 -14.08 -24.85 0.21
N TRP A 183 -12.97 -25.56 0.44
CA TRP A 183 -11.76 -24.97 1.02
C TRP A 183 -11.18 -23.87 0.16
N MET A 184 -11.10 -24.08 -1.16
CA MET A 184 -10.60 -23.08 -2.10
C MET A 184 -11.48 -21.84 -2.13
N LEU A 185 -12.82 -21.99 -2.10
CA LEU A 185 -13.75 -20.87 -2.03
C LEU A 185 -13.55 -20.08 -0.73
N LEU A 186 -13.48 -20.75 0.42
CA LEU A 186 -13.26 -20.11 1.71
C LEU A 186 -11.95 -19.32 1.75
N LEU A 187 -10.86 -19.94 1.30
CA LEU A 187 -9.53 -19.31 1.29
C LEU A 187 -9.44 -18.17 0.27
N TRP A 188 -10.09 -18.29 -0.88
CA TRP A 188 -10.19 -17.21 -1.86
C TRP A 188 -10.97 -16.01 -1.33
N LEU A 189 -12.09 -16.25 -0.63
CA LEU A 189 -12.85 -15.20 0.05
C LEU A 189 -12.00 -14.53 1.15
N GLY A 190 -11.35 -15.32 2.01
CA GLY A 190 -10.44 -14.80 3.04
C GLY A 190 -9.32 -13.93 2.46
N ALA A 191 -8.71 -14.38 1.37
CA ALA A 191 -7.67 -13.63 0.68
C ALA A 191 -8.19 -12.30 0.11
N SER A 192 -9.32 -12.37 -0.61
CA SER A 192 -9.91 -11.23 -1.34
C SER A 192 -10.50 -10.17 -0.41
N LEU A 193 -11.08 -10.60 0.72
CA LEU A 193 -11.60 -9.71 1.76
C LEU A 193 -10.49 -9.11 2.64
N SER A 194 -9.27 -9.63 2.57
CA SER A 194 -8.09 -9.00 3.21
C SER A 194 -7.48 -7.93 2.30
N LYS A 195 -7.29 -8.25 1.01
CA LYS A 195 -6.79 -7.33 -0.01
C LYS A 195 -7.15 -7.86 -1.40
N GLU A 196 -7.36 -6.95 -2.35
CA GLU A 196 -7.80 -7.27 -3.71
C GLU A 196 -6.85 -8.20 -4.49
N ASN A 197 -5.55 -8.22 -4.16
CA ASN A 197 -4.60 -9.14 -4.78
C ASN A 197 -4.88 -10.62 -4.43
N GLY A 198 -5.69 -10.90 -3.39
CA GLY A 198 -6.19 -12.23 -3.08
C GLY A 198 -7.07 -12.84 -4.19
N LEU A 199 -7.63 -11.99 -5.06
CA LEU A 199 -8.39 -12.42 -6.24
C LEU A 199 -7.55 -13.27 -7.20
N LEU A 200 -6.22 -13.21 -7.10
CA LEU A 200 -5.28 -13.95 -7.96
C LEU A 200 -5.18 -15.45 -7.61
N LEU A 201 -5.72 -15.92 -6.48
CA LEU A 201 -5.57 -17.33 -6.07
C LEU A 201 -5.99 -18.34 -7.15
N PRO A 202 -7.16 -18.24 -7.82
CA PRO A 202 -7.52 -19.16 -8.90
C PRO A 202 -6.54 -19.14 -10.07
N TRP A 203 -5.97 -17.97 -10.38
CA TRP A 203 -4.98 -17.83 -11.45
C TRP A 203 -3.64 -18.48 -11.06
N LEU A 204 -3.22 -18.34 -9.80
CA LEU A 204 -2.04 -19.00 -9.27
C LEU A 204 -2.22 -20.52 -9.15
N VAL A 205 -3.43 -21.01 -8.89
CA VAL A 205 -3.76 -22.44 -8.97
C VAL A 205 -3.54 -22.96 -10.39
N ALA A 206 -3.97 -22.21 -11.41
CA ALA A 206 -3.70 -22.58 -12.82
C ALA A 206 -2.19 -22.61 -13.12
N VAL A 207 -1.40 -21.68 -12.56
CA VAL A 207 0.07 -21.70 -12.66
C VAL A 207 0.65 -22.98 -12.06
N VAL A 208 0.23 -23.37 -10.85
CA VAL A 208 0.69 -24.60 -10.18
C VAL A 208 0.31 -25.84 -11.00
N GLU A 209 -0.94 -25.94 -11.47
CA GLU A 209 -1.41 -27.05 -12.31
C GLU A 209 -0.56 -27.16 -13.59
N PHE A 210 -0.37 -26.03 -14.28
CA PHE A 210 0.35 -25.97 -15.54
C PHE A 210 1.85 -26.32 -15.40
N CYS A 211 2.49 -25.89 -14.32
CA CYS A 211 3.92 -26.10 -14.13
C CYS A 211 4.25 -27.51 -13.61
N PHE A 212 3.45 -28.04 -12.68
CA PHE A 212 3.82 -29.23 -11.90
C PHE A 212 3.01 -30.50 -12.17
N TYR A 213 1.72 -30.39 -12.54
CA TYR A 213 0.83 -31.55 -12.64
C TYR A 213 0.37 -31.86 -14.07
N ARG A 214 0.19 -30.85 -14.92
CA ARG A 214 -0.13 -30.95 -16.38
C ARG A 214 -1.27 -31.91 -16.71
N GLY A 215 -2.34 -31.88 -15.93
CA GLY A 215 -3.51 -32.72 -16.15
C GLY A 215 -3.32 -34.19 -15.79
N ARG A 216 -2.29 -34.55 -15.01
CA ARG A 216 -2.11 -35.94 -14.54
C ARG A 216 -3.17 -36.33 -13.51
N TRP A 217 -3.90 -37.40 -13.74
CA TRP A 217 -4.96 -37.91 -12.87
C TRP A 217 -4.97 -39.43 -12.90
N ARG A 218 -4.96 -40.09 -11.73
CA ARG A 218 -4.83 -41.56 -11.63
C ARG A 218 -3.62 -42.09 -12.42
N GLY A 219 -2.48 -41.42 -12.34
CA GLY A 219 -1.25 -41.75 -13.08
C GLY A 219 -1.31 -41.47 -14.59
N LYS A 220 -2.48 -41.14 -15.15
CA LYS A 220 -2.66 -40.88 -16.60
C LYS A 220 -2.73 -39.41 -16.90
N ARG A 221 -2.27 -38.98 -18.08
CA ARG A 221 -2.41 -37.58 -18.51
C ARG A 221 -3.76 -37.37 -19.18
N ILE A 222 -4.55 -36.45 -18.64
CA ILE A 222 -5.83 -36.03 -19.20
C ILE A 222 -5.62 -34.72 -19.95
N ALA A 223 -5.78 -34.76 -21.29
CA ALA A 223 -5.46 -33.62 -22.16
C ALA A 223 -6.32 -32.37 -21.86
N TRP A 224 -7.61 -32.56 -21.59
CA TRP A 224 -8.53 -31.43 -21.37
C TRP A 224 -8.23 -30.63 -20.10
N PHE A 225 -7.70 -31.26 -19.03
CA PHE A 225 -7.25 -30.52 -17.84
C PHE A 225 -6.12 -29.55 -18.16
N ASN A 226 -5.22 -29.93 -19.08
CA ASN A 226 -4.16 -29.05 -19.52
C ASN A 226 -4.70 -27.90 -20.40
N THR A 227 -5.72 -28.15 -21.23
CA THR A 227 -6.43 -27.11 -22.00
C THR A 227 -7.15 -26.14 -21.07
N LEU A 228 -7.82 -26.65 -20.03
CA LEU A 228 -8.49 -25.84 -19.03
C LEU A 228 -7.50 -24.97 -18.25
N ALA A 229 -6.33 -25.51 -17.88
CA ALA A 229 -5.29 -24.73 -17.23
C ALA A 229 -4.77 -23.60 -18.13
N TRP A 230 -4.60 -23.84 -19.44
CA TRP A 230 -4.26 -22.79 -20.41
C TRP A 230 -5.35 -21.72 -20.51
N PHE A 231 -6.61 -22.15 -20.63
CA PHE A 231 -7.74 -21.23 -20.69
C PHE A 231 -7.83 -20.37 -19.43
N ALA A 232 -7.72 -20.98 -18.24
CA ALA A 232 -7.70 -20.27 -16.97
C ALA A 232 -6.52 -19.30 -16.85
N LEU A 233 -5.35 -19.65 -17.41
CA LEU A 233 -4.18 -18.77 -17.40
C LEU A 233 -4.36 -17.56 -18.34
N LEU A 234 -5.03 -17.73 -19.48
CA LEU A 234 -5.20 -16.69 -20.50
C LEU A 234 -6.47 -15.85 -20.30
N LEU A 235 -7.50 -16.38 -19.65
CA LEU A 235 -8.80 -15.73 -19.48
C LEU A 235 -8.69 -14.32 -18.87
N PRO A 236 -7.94 -14.07 -17.79
CA PRO A 236 -7.83 -12.72 -17.24
C PRO A 236 -7.18 -11.73 -18.22
N ALA A 237 -6.17 -12.18 -18.98
CA ALA A 237 -5.55 -11.34 -20.01
C ALA A 237 -6.55 -10.99 -21.13
N ILE A 238 -7.36 -11.97 -21.56
CA ILE A 238 -8.43 -11.74 -22.54
C ILE A 238 -9.46 -10.75 -22.02
N VAL A 239 -9.92 -10.90 -20.77
CA VAL A 239 -10.88 -9.98 -20.14
C VAL A 239 -10.31 -8.55 -20.07
N LEU A 240 -9.04 -8.39 -19.70
CA LEU A 240 -8.40 -7.08 -19.66
C LEU A 240 -8.30 -6.42 -21.05
N VAL A 241 -7.99 -7.21 -22.09
CA VAL A 241 -7.99 -6.73 -23.48
C VAL A 241 -9.40 -6.30 -23.89
N LEU A 242 -10.43 -7.11 -23.57
CA LEU A 242 -11.82 -6.78 -23.86
C LEU A 242 -12.28 -5.50 -23.15
N ILE A 243 -11.90 -5.30 -21.88
CA ILE A 243 -12.17 -4.04 -21.15
C ILE A 243 -11.55 -2.85 -21.89
N GLY A 244 -10.30 -2.99 -22.35
CA GLY A 244 -9.62 -1.94 -23.12
C GLY A 244 -10.27 -1.63 -24.47
N LEU A 245 -10.85 -2.64 -25.13
CA LEU A 245 -11.52 -2.48 -26.42
C LEU A 245 -12.95 -1.92 -26.30
N VAL A 246 -13.68 -2.29 -25.25
CA VAL A 246 -15.12 -1.97 -25.10
C VAL A 246 -15.36 -0.71 -24.27
N GLY A 247 -14.50 -0.39 -23.30
CA GLY A 247 -14.67 0.75 -22.39
C GLY A 247 -13.41 1.59 -22.19
N PRO A 248 -12.73 2.05 -23.27
CA PRO A 248 -11.49 2.81 -23.15
C PRO A 248 -11.68 4.11 -22.35
N ASP A 249 -12.75 4.87 -22.61
CA ASP A 249 -12.98 6.17 -21.97
C ASP A 249 -13.19 6.04 -20.45
N TRP A 250 -13.92 5.01 -20.01
CA TRP A 250 -14.11 4.75 -18.58
C TRP A 250 -12.79 4.49 -17.87
N LEU A 251 -11.87 3.76 -18.50
CA LEU A 251 -10.56 3.45 -17.94
C LEU A 251 -9.64 4.68 -17.98
N ILE A 252 -9.61 5.40 -19.10
CA ILE A 252 -8.79 6.60 -19.31
C ILE A 252 -9.18 7.71 -18.33
N ASN A 253 -10.48 7.95 -18.12
CA ASN A 253 -10.96 8.98 -17.21
C ASN A 253 -10.52 8.76 -15.76
N ARG A 254 -10.23 7.52 -15.34
CA ARG A 254 -9.69 7.24 -14.01
C ARG A 254 -8.24 7.70 -13.82
N TYR A 255 -7.53 8.05 -14.88
CA TYR A 255 -6.18 8.63 -14.83
C TYR A 255 -6.19 10.16 -14.72
N ALA A 256 -7.35 10.82 -14.80
CA ALA A 256 -7.44 12.29 -14.74
C ALA A 256 -6.89 12.90 -13.44
N THR A 257 -6.78 12.12 -12.36
CA THR A 257 -6.23 12.54 -11.06
C THR A 257 -4.80 12.06 -10.81
N ARG A 258 -4.14 11.50 -11.85
CA ARG A 258 -2.77 10.99 -11.80
C ARG A 258 -1.83 11.86 -12.62
N ASP A 259 -0.56 11.87 -12.22
CA ASP A 259 0.50 12.61 -12.91
C ASP A 259 1.07 11.83 -14.12
N PHE A 260 0.39 10.77 -14.56
CA PHE A 260 0.76 9.92 -15.69
C PHE A 260 -0.50 9.32 -16.33
N THR A 261 -0.38 8.98 -17.61
CA THR A 261 -1.41 8.34 -18.42
C THR A 261 -1.39 6.80 -18.29
N LEU A 262 -2.43 6.14 -18.80
CA LEU A 262 -2.48 4.68 -18.90
C LEU A 262 -1.29 4.12 -19.70
N GLY A 263 -0.96 4.73 -20.84
CA GLY A 263 0.15 4.30 -21.70
C GLY A 263 1.50 4.41 -21.01
N GLU A 264 1.77 5.56 -20.40
CA GLU A 264 3.00 5.78 -19.62
C GLU A 264 3.11 4.79 -18.47
N ARG A 265 2.01 4.51 -17.79
CA ARG A 265 1.99 3.47 -16.75
C ARG A 265 2.37 2.12 -17.31
N MET A 266 1.76 1.65 -18.41
CA MET A 266 2.03 0.32 -18.97
C MET A 266 3.49 0.15 -19.39
N PHE A 267 4.05 1.14 -20.09
CA PHE A 267 5.46 1.12 -20.45
C PHE A 267 6.38 1.17 -19.23
N THR A 268 6.03 1.98 -18.23
CA THR A 268 6.83 2.08 -17.00
C THR A 268 6.75 0.79 -16.18
N GLN A 269 5.58 0.15 -16.07
CA GLN A 269 5.43 -1.13 -15.37
C GLN A 269 6.26 -2.24 -16.01
N ALA A 270 6.38 -2.27 -17.34
CA ALA A 270 7.25 -3.24 -18.03
C ALA A 270 8.71 -3.17 -17.56
N ARG A 271 9.20 -1.96 -17.23
CA ARG A 271 10.53 -1.74 -16.63
C ARG A 271 10.55 -2.03 -15.13
N LEU A 272 9.54 -1.56 -14.39
CA LEU A 272 9.48 -1.73 -12.93
C LEU A 272 9.44 -3.19 -12.51
N LEU A 273 8.80 -4.06 -13.29
CA LEU A 273 8.85 -5.50 -13.04
C LEU A 273 10.27 -6.07 -13.10
N TRP A 274 11.20 -5.48 -13.86
CA TRP A 274 12.62 -5.85 -13.78
C TRP A 274 13.30 -5.28 -12.54
N GLN A 275 12.92 -4.06 -12.13
CA GLN A 275 13.46 -3.45 -10.90
C GLN A 275 13.08 -4.25 -9.66
N TYR A 276 11.81 -4.64 -9.52
CA TYR A 276 11.35 -5.53 -8.44
C TYR A 276 12.10 -6.87 -8.44
N LEU A 277 12.36 -7.45 -9.62
CA LEU A 277 13.16 -8.68 -9.74
C LEU A 277 14.60 -8.43 -9.29
N GLY A 278 15.17 -7.29 -9.66
CA GLY A 278 16.46 -6.81 -9.18
C GLY A 278 16.52 -6.74 -7.66
N TRP A 279 15.54 -6.12 -7.01
CA TRP A 279 15.44 -6.04 -5.56
C TRP A 279 15.30 -7.39 -4.84
N ILE A 280 14.71 -8.40 -5.51
CA ILE A 280 14.62 -9.76 -4.95
C ILE A 280 15.95 -10.51 -5.07
N VAL A 281 16.63 -10.39 -6.23
CA VAL A 281 17.86 -11.14 -6.52
C VAL A 281 19.10 -10.48 -5.91
N TRP A 282 19.13 -9.16 -5.91
CA TRP A 282 20.19 -8.30 -5.38
C TRP A 282 19.56 -7.27 -4.44
N PRO A 283 19.54 -7.52 -3.12
CA PRO A 283 18.80 -6.71 -2.16
C PRO A 283 19.52 -5.41 -1.82
N ASP A 284 19.68 -4.54 -2.83
CA ASP A 284 20.29 -3.22 -2.69
C ASP A 284 19.35 -2.26 -1.96
N ILE A 285 19.62 -2.09 -0.68
CA ILE A 285 18.82 -1.25 0.22
C ILE A 285 18.96 0.25 -0.08
N ALA A 286 19.98 0.67 -0.84
CA ALA A 286 20.17 2.07 -1.22
C ALA A 286 19.16 2.53 -2.28
N HIS A 287 18.60 1.59 -3.06
CA HIS A 287 17.53 1.89 -4.02
C HIS A 287 16.13 1.61 -3.47
N MET A 288 16.03 1.18 -2.22
CA MET A 288 14.79 0.85 -1.53
C MET A 288 14.47 1.93 -0.48
N GLY A 289 13.20 2.28 -0.31
CA GLY A 289 12.72 3.34 0.58
C GLY A 289 11.19 3.39 0.60
N LEU A 290 10.62 4.27 1.41
CA LEU A 290 9.16 4.41 1.48
C LEU A 290 8.57 5.04 0.20
N HIS A 291 9.30 5.97 -0.42
CA HIS A 291 8.84 6.76 -1.57
C HIS A 291 9.59 6.39 -2.85
N HIS A 292 8.85 6.27 -3.95
CA HIS A 292 9.36 5.94 -5.29
C HIS A 292 8.74 6.86 -6.36
N ASP A 293 8.57 8.14 -6.03
CA ASP A 293 8.00 9.18 -6.90
C ASP A 293 9.00 9.67 -7.97
N ALA A 294 10.30 9.51 -7.74
CA ALA A 294 11.36 9.87 -8.71
C ALA A 294 11.51 8.85 -9.87
N VAL A 295 10.62 7.86 -9.98
CA VAL A 295 10.67 6.88 -11.08
C VAL A 295 10.47 7.59 -12.41
N ARG A 296 11.48 7.52 -13.28
CA ARG A 296 11.40 8.08 -14.65
C ARG A 296 10.30 7.41 -15.47
N LEU A 297 9.28 8.18 -15.81
CA LEU A 297 8.18 7.78 -16.69
C LEU A 297 8.70 7.36 -18.07
N SER A 298 8.02 6.36 -18.63
CA SER A 298 8.25 5.88 -19.99
C SER A 298 7.17 6.45 -20.90
N THR A 299 7.47 7.58 -21.56
CA THR A 299 6.54 8.29 -22.45
C THR A 299 6.40 7.65 -23.83
N GLY A 300 7.28 6.68 -24.15
CA GLY A 300 7.19 5.84 -25.33
C GLY A 300 8.16 4.67 -25.28
N LEU A 301 8.23 3.91 -26.38
CA LEU A 301 9.09 2.72 -26.49
C LEU A 301 10.59 3.04 -26.39
N LEU A 302 11.00 4.18 -26.91
CA LEU A 302 12.41 4.62 -26.95
C LEU A 302 12.73 5.72 -25.93
N ALA A 303 11.72 6.17 -25.18
CA ALA A 303 11.83 7.26 -24.22
C ALA A 303 11.40 6.77 -22.82
N PRO A 304 12.34 6.21 -22.03
CA PRO A 304 13.73 5.87 -22.38
C PRO A 304 13.88 4.52 -23.12
N VAL A 305 15.02 4.29 -23.78
CA VAL A 305 15.31 3.06 -24.54
C VAL A 305 15.23 1.78 -23.71
N THR A 306 15.42 1.90 -22.40
CA THR A 306 15.24 0.81 -21.44
C THR A 306 13.84 0.22 -21.49
N THR A 307 12.82 0.96 -21.95
CA THR A 307 11.46 0.44 -22.15
C THR A 307 11.42 -0.66 -23.20
N LEU A 308 11.94 -0.38 -24.40
CA LEU A 308 12.04 -1.38 -25.47
C LEU A 308 12.90 -2.56 -25.03
N ILE A 309 14.05 -2.31 -24.40
CA ILE A 309 14.93 -3.36 -23.89
C ILE A 309 14.19 -4.26 -22.89
N SER A 310 13.47 -3.67 -21.94
CA SER A 310 12.68 -4.43 -20.95
C SER A 310 11.58 -5.26 -21.58
N LEU A 311 10.90 -4.75 -22.61
CA LEU A 311 9.87 -5.49 -23.34
C LEU A 311 10.46 -6.68 -24.10
N LEU A 312 11.55 -6.46 -24.85
CA LEU A 312 12.27 -7.52 -25.56
C LEU A 312 12.81 -8.57 -24.59
N ALA A 313 13.36 -8.14 -23.45
CA ALA A 313 13.83 -9.04 -22.40
C ALA A 313 12.67 -9.90 -21.87
N TRP A 314 11.48 -9.33 -21.63
CA TRP A 314 10.31 -10.10 -21.18
C TRP A 314 9.90 -11.15 -22.22
N CYS A 315 9.81 -10.77 -23.49
CA CYS A 315 9.54 -11.72 -24.58
C CYS A 315 10.56 -12.86 -24.59
N MET A 316 11.84 -12.54 -24.43
CA MET A 316 12.92 -13.53 -24.39
C MET A 316 12.79 -14.49 -23.21
N VAL A 317 12.61 -14.00 -21.97
CA VAL A 317 12.52 -14.89 -20.79
C VAL A 317 11.22 -15.69 -20.75
N ILE A 318 10.12 -15.13 -21.25
CA ILE A 318 8.84 -15.87 -21.41
C ILE A 318 9.03 -17.01 -22.42
N LEU A 319 9.62 -16.72 -23.58
CA LEU A 319 9.92 -17.74 -24.57
C LEU A 319 10.87 -18.80 -24.01
N ALA A 320 11.93 -18.39 -23.31
CA ALA A 320 12.87 -19.30 -22.66
C ALA A 320 12.17 -20.20 -21.63
N GLY A 321 11.31 -19.64 -20.77
CA GLY A 321 10.50 -20.39 -19.81
C GLY A 321 9.59 -21.42 -20.48
N LEU A 322 8.96 -21.06 -21.60
CA LEU A 322 8.09 -21.95 -22.37
C LEU A 322 8.85 -23.05 -23.12
N VAL A 323 9.98 -22.72 -23.74
CA VAL A 323 10.85 -23.68 -24.45
C VAL A 323 11.50 -24.64 -23.46
N LEU A 324 12.02 -24.13 -22.34
CA LEU A 324 12.69 -24.90 -21.31
C LEU A 324 11.73 -25.55 -20.32
N ARG A 325 10.41 -25.43 -20.49
CA ARG A 325 9.38 -25.93 -19.54
C ARG A 325 9.51 -27.41 -19.16
N ASN A 326 10.16 -28.22 -19.98
CA ASN A 326 10.41 -29.64 -19.68
C ASN A 326 11.72 -29.89 -18.94
N ARG A 327 12.75 -29.05 -19.16
CA ARG A 327 14.07 -29.18 -18.54
C ARG A 327 14.19 -28.38 -17.24
N ALA A 328 13.53 -27.23 -17.17
CA ALA A 328 13.57 -26.28 -16.05
C ALA A 328 12.14 -25.84 -15.65
N PRO A 329 11.32 -26.73 -15.06
CA PRO A 329 9.95 -26.39 -14.66
C PRO A 329 9.88 -25.26 -13.62
N LEU A 330 10.90 -25.15 -12.76
CA LEU A 330 10.99 -24.08 -11.75
C LEU A 330 11.20 -22.69 -12.37
N LEU A 331 11.87 -22.58 -13.53
CA LEU A 331 12.03 -21.30 -14.22
C LEU A 331 10.69 -20.78 -14.72
N LEU A 332 9.91 -21.65 -15.37
CA LEU A 332 8.57 -21.31 -15.84
C LEU A 332 7.63 -20.98 -14.66
N PHE A 333 7.70 -21.76 -13.58
CA PHE A 333 6.92 -21.48 -12.39
C PHE A 333 7.26 -20.13 -11.78
N ALA A 334 8.55 -19.84 -11.55
CA ALA A 334 8.99 -18.58 -10.99
C ALA A 334 8.52 -17.39 -11.84
N LEU A 335 8.67 -17.48 -13.17
CA LEU A 335 8.23 -16.44 -14.09
C LEU A 335 6.71 -16.24 -14.08
N ALA A 336 5.95 -17.32 -14.20
CA ALA A 336 4.49 -17.26 -14.23
C ALA A 336 3.92 -16.79 -12.88
N PHE A 337 4.43 -17.31 -11.77
CA PHE A 337 4.02 -16.91 -10.41
C PHE A 337 4.33 -15.43 -10.15
N TYR A 338 5.49 -14.97 -10.58
CA TYR A 338 5.91 -13.58 -10.44
C TYR A 338 5.01 -12.63 -11.24
N LEU A 339 4.80 -12.90 -12.53
CA LEU A 339 3.99 -12.04 -13.40
C LEU A 339 2.51 -12.05 -13.00
N VAL A 340 1.94 -13.22 -12.68
CA VAL A 340 0.56 -13.33 -12.20
C VAL A 340 0.41 -12.63 -10.85
N GLY A 341 1.34 -12.84 -9.92
CA GLY A 341 1.32 -12.20 -8.61
C GLY A 341 1.34 -10.67 -8.68
N HIS A 342 2.01 -10.10 -9.68
CA HIS A 342 2.04 -8.66 -9.90
C HIS A 342 0.84 -8.12 -10.71
N ALA A 343 0.01 -8.99 -11.29
CA ALA A 343 -1.04 -8.59 -12.24
C ALA A 343 -2.14 -7.71 -11.63
N SER A 344 -2.40 -7.77 -10.31
CA SER A 344 -3.38 -6.90 -9.67
C SER A 344 -2.87 -5.46 -9.47
N GLU A 345 -1.57 -5.27 -9.34
CA GLU A 345 -0.98 -3.98 -8.91
C GLU A 345 -0.08 -3.33 -9.97
N SER A 346 0.41 -4.09 -10.96
CA SER A 346 1.34 -3.65 -12.01
C SER A 346 0.73 -3.72 -13.41
N THR A 347 -0.57 -3.44 -13.51
CA THR A 347 -1.37 -3.47 -14.75
C THR A 347 -2.16 -2.16 -14.90
N ILE A 348 -3.27 -2.19 -15.65
CA ILE A 348 -4.07 -1.05 -16.10
C ILE A 348 -4.72 -0.22 -14.99
N TRP A 349 -4.70 -0.68 -13.74
CA TRP A 349 -5.32 0.02 -12.64
C TRP A 349 -4.51 1.27 -12.25
N PRO A 350 -5.13 2.46 -12.10
CA PRO A 350 -4.44 3.73 -11.82
C PRO A 350 -3.99 3.82 -10.35
N LEU A 351 -3.10 2.90 -9.95
CA LEU A 351 -2.41 2.90 -8.66
C LEU A 351 -1.10 3.68 -8.78
N MET A 352 -0.40 3.94 -7.67
CA MET A 352 0.96 4.49 -7.72
C MET A 352 1.89 3.59 -8.56
N LEU A 353 2.98 4.13 -9.08
CA LEU A 353 3.88 3.38 -9.97
C LEU A 353 4.61 2.28 -9.23
N ALA A 354 5.24 2.61 -8.10
CA ALA A 354 6.07 1.68 -7.36
C ALA A 354 5.77 1.65 -5.87
N PHE A 355 5.75 0.43 -5.31
CA PHE A 355 5.75 0.15 -3.87
C PHE A 355 6.39 -1.22 -3.66
N GLU A 356 7.31 -1.29 -2.71
CA GLU A 356 8.05 -2.52 -2.40
C GLU A 356 7.16 -3.69 -1.96
N HIS A 357 6.14 -3.41 -1.13
CA HIS A 357 5.25 -4.43 -0.58
C HIS A 357 4.44 -5.19 -1.65
N ARG A 358 4.43 -4.72 -2.91
CA ARG A 358 3.81 -5.43 -4.04
C ARG A 358 4.50 -6.73 -4.38
N SER A 359 5.80 -6.86 -4.08
CA SER A 359 6.59 -8.06 -4.35
C SER A 359 6.52 -9.12 -3.25
N TYR A 360 5.73 -8.89 -2.19
CA TYR A 360 5.63 -9.81 -1.06
C TYR A 360 5.18 -11.22 -1.46
N LEU A 361 4.00 -11.37 -2.07
CA LEU A 361 3.55 -12.64 -2.64
C LEU A 361 4.36 -13.07 -3.88
N PRO A 362 4.56 -12.22 -4.92
CA PRO A 362 5.24 -12.63 -6.16
C PRO A 362 6.66 -13.20 -5.97
N SER A 363 7.39 -12.72 -4.97
CA SER A 363 8.76 -13.16 -4.70
C SER A 363 8.88 -14.63 -4.29
N VAL A 364 7.80 -15.31 -3.87
CA VAL A 364 7.81 -16.74 -3.50
C VAL A 364 8.34 -17.62 -4.62
N GLY A 365 7.85 -17.42 -5.85
CA GLY A 365 8.30 -18.18 -7.03
C GLY A 365 9.78 -17.96 -7.35
N VAL A 366 10.23 -16.71 -7.24
CA VAL A 366 11.63 -16.33 -7.49
C VAL A 366 12.54 -16.92 -6.40
N CYS A 367 12.16 -16.84 -5.12
CA CYS A 367 12.93 -17.42 -4.02
C CYS A 367 13.07 -18.94 -4.15
N LEU A 368 12.04 -19.65 -4.64
CA LEU A 368 12.13 -21.08 -4.92
C LEU A 368 13.13 -21.39 -6.04
N LEU A 369 13.13 -20.60 -7.12
CA LEU A 369 14.11 -20.75 -8.19
C LEU A 369 15.53 -20.46 -7.68
N LEU A 370 15.74 -19.35 -6.97
CA LEU A 370 17.04 -18.98 -6.41
C LEU A 370 17.56 -20.05 -5.44
N ALA A 371 16.73 -20.54 -4.52
CA ALA A 371 17.10 -21.62 -3.62
C ALA A 371 17.50 -22.89 -4.39
N SER A 372 16.79 -23.22 -5.47
CA SER A 372 17.14 -24.38 -6.31
C SER A 372 18.49 -24.24 -7.02
N LEU A 373 18.83 -23.03 -7.44
CA LEU A 373 20.11 -22.69 -8.09
C LEU A 373 21.26 -22.65 -7.08
N LEU A 374 21.04 -22.08 -5.90
CA LEU A 374 22.05 -22.00 -4.84
C LEU A 374 22.32 -23.37 -4.20
N CYS A 375 21.31 -24.24 -4.15
CA CYS A 375 21.43 -25.65 -3.79
C CYS A 375 21.77 -26.54 -5.01
N TRP A 376 22.28 -25.96 -6.10
CA TRP A 376 22.73 -26.73 -7.26
C TRP A 376 24.10 -27.36 -7.01
N ARG A 377 24.22 -28.66 -7.29
CA ARG A 377 25.45 -29.43 -7.11
C ARG A 377 25.87 -30.06 -8.45
N PRO A 378 27.06 -29.70 -8.99
CA PRO A 378 27.68 -30.42 -10.08
C PRO A 378 28.06 -31.85 -9.66
N ARG A 379 28.04 -32.79 -10.61
CA ARG A 379 28.51 -34.16 -10.35
C ARG A 379 30.01 -34.11 -9.96
N GLY A 380 30.38 -34.79 -8.86
CA GLY A 380 31.78 -34.92 -8.41
C GLY A 380 32.24 -34.04 -7.24
N VAL A 381 31.48 -33.01 -6.83
CA VAL A 381 31.82 -32.16 -5.67
C VAL A 381 31.34 -32.80 -4.37
N SER A 382 32.12 -32.81 -3.27
CA SER A 382 31.72 -33.41 -1.97
C SER A 382 30.46 -32.77 -1.34
N GLN A 383 29.74 -33.48 -0.47
CA GLN A 383 28.54 -32.94 0.23
C GLN A 383 28.85 -31.76 1.17
N ALA A 384 30.09 -31.62 1.64
CA ALA A 384 30.46 -30.61 2.64
C ALA A 384 30.48 -29.17 2.12
N ARG A 385 30.56 -28.95 0.79
CA ARG A 385 30.55 -27.59 0.19
C ARG A 385 29.15 -27.10 -0.21
N PHE A 386 28.13 -27.92 0.01
CA PHE A 386 26.77 -27.73 -0.51
C PHE A 386 25.97 -26.53 0.06
N PRO A 387 26.11 -26.12 1.34
CA PRO A 387 25.28 -25.03 1.88
C PRO A 387 25.91 -23.62 1.79
N TRP A 388 27.16 -23.46 1.35
CA TRP A 388 27.85 -22.15 1.45
C TRP A 388 27.25 -21.02 0.60
N PRO A 389 26.85 -21.23 -0.68
CA PRO A 389 26.25 -20.15 -1.47
C PRO A 389 24.92 -19.67 -0.89
N LEU A 390 24.08 -20.60 -0.44
CA LEU A 390 22.82 -20.28 0.23
C LEU A 390 23.07 -19.56 1.56
N ALA A 391 24.03 -20.03 2.37
CA ALA A 391 24.41 -19.38 3.62
C ALA A 391 24.94 -17.97 3.40
N GLY A 392 25.76 -17.74 2.35
CA GLY A 392 26.24 -16.43 1.96
C GLY A 392 25.10 -15.48 1.55
N ALA A 393 24.18 -15.95 0.71
CA ALA A 393 22.99 -15.18 0.32
C ALA A 393 22.12 -14.82 1.53
N LEU A 394 21.88 -15.77 2.44
CA LEU A 394 21.16 -15.53 3.69
C LEU A 394 21.90 -14.51 4.58
N GLY A 395 23.21 -14.62 4.71
CA GLY A 395 24.04 -13.68 5.47
C GLY A 395 23.92 -12.25 4.93
N ILE A 396 24.02 -12.07 3.61
CA ILE A 396 23.85 -10.76 2.96
C ILE A 396 22.44 -10.22 3.24
N CYS A 397 21.39 -11.01 3.02
CA CYS A 397 20.02 -10.57 3.27
C CYS A 397 19.80 -10.20 4.75
N LEU A 398 20.32 -10.98 5.70
CA LEU A 398 20.21 -10.68 7.14
C LEU A 398 20.92 -9.38 7.51
N VAL A 399 22.12 -9.13 6.99
CA VAL A 399 22.85 -7.88 7.24
C VAL A 399 22.08 -6.69 6.65
N MET A 400 21.63 -6.79 5.40
CA MET A 400 20.85 -5.75 4.74
C MET A 400 19.52 -5.48 5.45
N LEU A 401 18.83 -6.54 5.89
CA LEU A 401 17.59 -6.46 6.67
C LEU A 401 17.83 -5.75 8.01
N ASN A 402 18.93 -6.05 8.69
CA ASN A 402 19.27 -5.41 9.96
C ASN A 402 19.53 -3.90 9.80
N PHE A 403 20.22 -3.48 8.74
CA PHE A 403 20.39 -2.06 8.44
C PHE A 403 19.06 -1.36 8.13
N ARG A 404 18.18 -1.97 7.32
CA ARG A 404 16.83 -1.40 7.08
C ARG A 404 15.99 -1.36 8.35
N ALA A 405 16.02 -2.40 9.18
CA ALA A 405 15.27 -2.43 10.44
C ALA A 405 15.73 -1.33 11.40
N ALA A 406 17.04 -1.07 11.46
CA ALA A 406 17.58 0.07 12.21
C ALA A 406 17.12 1.42 11.62
N ALA A 407 17.15 1.59 10.29
CA ALA A 407 16.67 2.82 9.66
C ALA A 407 15.18 3.09 9.95
N TRP A 408 14.35 2.04 10.00
CA TRP A 408 12.91 2.13 10.26
C TRP A 408 12.54 2.21 11.75
N SER A 409 13.52 2.23 12.66
CA SER A 409 13.29 2.22 14.11
C SER A 409 12.67 3.50 14.66
N ASN A 410 12.89 4.64 14.02
CA ASN A 410 12.31 5.93 14.39
C ASN A 410 12.13 6.82 13.14
N ALA A 411 11.35 7.90 13.29
CA ALA A 411 11.00 8.78 12.18
C ALA A 411 12.21 9.52 11.60
N ASP A 412 13.10 10.04 12.44
CA ASP A 412 14.21 10.87 11.99
C ASP A 412 15.21 10.07 11.17
N THR A 413 15.60 8.88 11.64
CA THR A 413 16.50 8.00 10.88
C THR A 413 15.87 7.51 9.60
N LEU A 414 14.57 7.19 9.62
CA LEU A 414 13.86 6.72 8.43
C LEU A 414 13.87 7.79 7.35
N HIS A 415 13.47 9.01 7.70
CA HIS A 415 13.35 10.10 6.74
C HIS A 415 14.70 10.62 6.25
N ALA A 416 15.71 10.65 7.12
CA ALA A 416 17.08 10.98 6.72
C ALA A 416 17.64 9.96 5.72
N VAL A 417 17.44 8.66 5.96
CA VAL A 417 17.87 7.60 5.04
C VAL A 417 17.09 7.64 3.74
N ASP A 418 15.77 7.85 3.77
CA ASP A 418 14.95 7.98 2.56
C ASP A 418 15.43 9.15 1.68
N VAL A 419 15.75 10.32 2.26
CA VAL A 419 16.30 11.46 1.50
C VAL A 419 17.71 11.18 0.99
N HIS A 420 18.56 10.52 1.79
CA HIS A 420 19.91 10.17 1.36
C HIS A 420 19.91 9.20 0.16
N ASN A 421 19.04 8.20 0.21
CA ASN A 421 18.89 7.17 -0.83
C ASN A 421 18.14 7.69 -2.06
N HIS A 422 17.17 8.59 -1.86
CA HIS A 422 16.31 9.14 -2.91
C HIS A 422 16.30 10.68 -2.87
N PRO A 423 17.44 11.34 -3.16
CA PRO A 423 17.53 12.81 -3.11
C PRO A 423 16.66 13.50 -4.17
N ASP A 424 16.27 12.78 -5.22
CA ASP A 424 15.37 13.30 -6.25
C ASP A 424 13.87 13.09 -5.91
N SER A 425 13.56 12.56 -4.72
CA SER A 425 12.18 12.37 -4.25
C SER A 425 11.66 13.63 -3.56
N SER A 426 10.74 14.34 -4.22
CA SER A 426 10.05 15.48 -3.62
C SER A 426 9.32 15.06 -2.34
N ARG A 427 8.69 13.88 -2.34
CA ARG A 427 7.98 13.38 -1.15
C ARG A 427 8.91 13.07 0.01
N SER A 428 10.08 12.48 -0.22
CA SER A 428 11.03 12.20 0.86
C SER A 428 11.51 13.49 1.52
N HIS A 429 11.82 14.50 0.70
CA HIS A 429 12.14 15.84 1.20
C HIS A 429 11.00 16.49 1.99
N TYR A 430 9.77 16.43 1.46
CA TYR A 430 8.60 16.99 2.13
C TYR A 430 8.32 16.31 3.48
N VAL A 431 8.38 14.97 3.53
CA VAL A 431 8.13 14.22 4.77
C VAL A 431 9.24 14.48 5.79
N TYR A 432 10.51 14.52 5.36
CA TYR A 432 11.63 14.82 6.26
C TYR A 432 11.56 16.24 6.81
N GLY A 433 11.27 17.23 5.95
CA GLY A 433 11.06 18.62 6.38
C GLY A 433 9.93 18.75 7.40
N ASN A 434 8.83 18.00 7.24
CA ASN A 434 7.75 17.96 8.22
C ASN A 434 8.15 17.30 9.55
N ALA A 435 8.95 16.23 9.51
CA ALA A 435 9.46 15.59 10.73
C ALA A 435 10.35 16.55 11.52
N LEU A 436 11.31 17.20 10.85
CA LEU A 436 12.17 18.22 11.44
C LEU A 436 11.37 19.42 11.97
N LEU A 437 10.34 19.87 11.25
CA LEU A 437 9.49 20.97 11.70
C LEU A 437 8.70 20.61 12.97
N ARG A 438 8.21 19.37 13.09
CA ARG A 438 7.52 18.89 14.30
C ARG A 438 8.46 18.82 15.50
N ASP A 439 9.65 18.26 15.31
CA ASP A 439 10.69 18.19 16.34
C ASP A 439 11.10 19.59 16.81
N PHE A 440 11.33 20.50 15.87
CA PHE A 440 11.61 21.91 16.15
C PHE A 440 10.50 22.59 16.96
N GLN A 441 9.23 22.37 16.60
CA GLN A 441 8.09 22.94 17.33
C GLN A 441 7.99 22.39 18.76
N ALA A 442 8.26 21.10 18.97
CA ALA A 442 8.26 20.47 20.30
C ALA A 442 9.35 21.07 21.19
N GLN A 443 10.60 21.10 20.71
CA GLN A 443 11.73 21.65 21.48
C GLN A 443 11.58 23.16 21.74
N ARG A 444 10.98 23.89 20.79
CA ARG A 444 10.65 25.31 21.00
C ARG A 444 9.64 25.50 22.12
N ALA A 445 8.64 24.62 22.23
CA ALA A 445 7.63 24.69 23.30
C ALA A 445 8.25 24.41 24.68
N GLU A 446 9.27 23.54 24.74
CA GLU A 446 10.01 23.21 25.97
C GLU A 446 11.15 24.20 26.29
N ALA A 447 11.38 25.19 25.43
CA ALA A 447 12.47 26.17 25.54
C ALA A 447 13.88 25.54 25.62
N THR A 448 14.07 24.35 25.03
CA THR A 448 15.32 23.58 25.11
C THR A 448 16.37 23.98 24.06
N LEU A 449 15.99 24.77 23.04
CA LEU A 449 16.87 25.16 21.94
C LEU A 449 17.61 26.48 22.16
N GLU A 450 18.94 26.42 22.07
CA GLU A 450 19.80 27.61 21.94
C GLU A 450 19.51 28.39 20.64
N LYS A 451 19.88 29.68 20.62
CA LYS A 451 19.57 30.58 19.50
C LYS A 451 20.25 30.16 18.19
N ILE A 452 21.48 29.63 18.25
CA ILE A 452 22.23 29.19 17.06
C ILE A 452 21.61 27.92 16.50
N GLU A 453 21.39 26.91 17.35
CA GLU A 453 20.76 25.65 16.96
C GLU A 453 19.37 25.86 16.35
N ARG A 454 18.59 26.82 16.90
CA ARG A 454 17.30 27.22 16.35
C ARG A 454 17.40 27.70 14.89
N ARG A 455 18.44 28.47 14.56
CA ARG A 455 18.65 28.98 13.20
C ARG A 455 19.03 27.86 12.25
N ASP A 456 19.97 27.01 12.63
CA ASP A 456 20.47 25.92 11.79
C ASP A 456 19.35 24.92 11.47
N ARG A 457 18.53 24.57 12.46
CA ARG A 457 17.35 23.71 12.27
C ARG A 457 16.33 24.33 11.31
N LEU A 458 16.01 25.61 11.46
CA LEU A 458 15.08 26.30 10.55
C LEU A 458 15.60 26.34 9.11
N VAL A 459 16.90 26.58 8.92
CA VAL A 459 17.53 26.55 7.59
C VAL A 459 17.45 25.14 6.98
N ALA A 460 17.72 24.09 7.75
CA ALA A 460 17.60 22.71 7.28
C ALA A 460 16.15 22.35 6.89
N ILE A 461 15.17 22.73 7.72
CA ILE A 461 13.73 22.55 7.42
C ILE A 461 13.39 23.26 6.10
N ARG A 462 13.79 24.53 5.97
CA ARG A 462 13.50 25.33 4.79
C ARG A 462 14.18 24.81 3.52
N TYR A 463 15.38 24.26 3.65
CA TYR A 463 16.11 23.60 2.58
C TYR A 463 15.31 22.42 2.03
N HIS A 464 14.84 21.51 2.89
CA HIS A 464 14.08 20.34 2.43
C HIS A 464 12.76 20.70 1.76
N PHE A 465 12.01 21.68 2.28
CA PHE A 465 10.83 22.16 1.57
C PHE A 465 11.17 22.87 0.25
N GLY A 466 12.31 23.57 0.20
CA GLY A 466 12.83 24.17 -1.04
C GLY A 466 13.15 23.12 -2.10
N GLU A 467 13.84 22.04 -1.73
CA GLU A 467 14.14 20.93 -2.63
C GLU A 467 12.86 20.21 -3.07
N ALA A 468 11.91 19.98 -2.16
CA ALA A 468 10.61 19.40 -2.51
C ALA A 468 9.88 20.25 -3.59
N ALA A 469 9.90 21.58 -3.45
CA ALA A 469 9.31 22.50 -4.43
C ALA A 469 10.12 22.59 -5.72
N ARG A 470 11.45 22.42 -5.68
CA ARG A 470 12.29 22.37 -6.87
C ARG A 470 12.01 21.11 -7.70
N LEU A 471 11.89 19.97 -7.03
CA LEU A 471 11.65 18.67 -7.65
C LEU A 471 10.21 18.51 -8.12
N TYR A 472 9.24 19.05 -7.37
CA TYR A 472 7.83 19.03 -7.74
C TYR A 472 7.15 20.40 -7.50
N PRO A 473 7.30 21.35 -8.44
CA PRO A 473 6.81 22.72 -8.27
C PRO A 473 5.29 22.88 -8.14
N GLU A 474 4.53 21.88 -8.58
CA GLU A 474 3.06 21.87 -8.62
C GLU A 474 2.42 21.32 -7.33
N ASP A 475 3.24 21.00 -6.32
CA ASP A 475 2.77 20.46 -5.05
C ASP A 475 2.19 21.54 -4.14
N VAL A 476 0.86 21.61 -4.10
CA VAL A 476 0.09 22.54 -3.25
C VAL A 476 0.47 22.40 -1.77
N ALA A 477 0.78 21.20 -1.29
CA ALA A 477 1.15 21.00 0.12
C ALA A 477 2.51 21.63 0.43
N VAL A 478 3.48 21.47 -0.47
CA VAL A 478 4.80 22.09 -0.31
C VAL A 478 4.68 23.62 -0.39
N LEU A 479 3.92 24.15 -1.36
CA LEU A 479 3.73 25.59 -1.54
C LEU A 479 3.06 26.24 -0.32
N VAL A 480 2.02 25.62 0.24
CA VAL A 480 1.39 26.09 1.47
C VAL A 480 2.39 26.08 2.63
N THR A 481 3.14 25.00 2.82
CA THR A 481 4.10 24.91 3.93
C THR A 481 5.23 25.94 3.78
N LEU A 482 5.73 26.19 2.57
CA LEU A 482 6.72 27.22 2.30
C LEU A 482 6.19 28.62 2.58
N TYR A 483 4.96 28.93 2.18
CA TYR A 483 4.30 30.20 2.51
C TYR A 483 4.22 30.40 4.03
N GLN A 484 3.77 29.37 4.76
CA GLN A 484 3.66 29.41 6.22
C GLN A 484 5.03 29.58 6.89
N LEU A 485 6.05 28.86 6.41
CA LEU A 485 7.39 28.88 6.98
C LEU A 485 8.09 30.22 6.73
N ASP A 486 8.02 30.74 5.50
CA ASP A 486 8.66 32.00 5.14
C ASP A 486 8.00 33.18 5.84
N SER A 487 6.67 33.19 5.92
CA SER A 487 5.93 34.23 6.63
C SER A 487 6.25 34.28 8.12
N ASN A 488 6.44 33.12 8.77
CA ASN A 488 6.63 33.05 10.21
C ASN A 488 8.08 33.22 10.66
N TYR A 489 9.03 32.76 9.86
CA TYR A 489 10.43 32.62 10.29
C TYR A 489 11.42 33.39 9.42
N PHE A 490 11.05 33.69 8.18
CA PHE A 490 11.95 34.27 7.19
C PHE A 490 11.41 35.57 6.57
N ALA A 491 10.44 36.24 7.21
CA ALA A 491 9.83 37.47 6.69
C ALA A 491 10.83 38.60 6.41
N ALA A 492 11.98 38.61 7.10
CA ALA A 492 13.06 39.58 6.86
C ALA A 492 13.88 39.29 5.58
N LEU A 493 13.79 38.07 5.04
CA LEU A 493 14.42 37.70 3.77
C LEU A 493 13.52 38.17 2.62
N ASN A 494 13.74 39.39 2.15
CA ASN A 494 13.04 40.02 1.02
C ASN A 494 13.28 39.33 -0.35
N THR A 495 13.85 38.13 -0.34
CA THR A 495 14.27 37.34 -1.51
C THR A 495 13.44 36.06 -1.69
N ALA A 496 12.45 35.81 -0.82
CA ALA A 496 11.61 34.63 -0.94
C ALA A 496 10.74 34.70 -2.22
N PRO A 497 10.62 33.61 -2.99
CA PRO A 497 9.68 33.53 -4.10
C PRO A 497 8.25 33.79 -3.62
N ASP A 498 7.40 34.36 -4.48
CA ASP A 498 5.98 34.53 -4.20
C ASP A 498 5.26 33.16 -4.26
N TRP A 499 5.31 32.44 -3.15
CA TRP A 499 4.67 31.14 -2.98
C TRP A 499 3.15 31.23 -3.13
N LEU A 500 2.56 32.37 -2.78
CA LEU A 500 1.13 32.56 -2.86
C LEU A 500 0.66 32.69 -4.31
N ALA A 501 1.38 33.47 -5.13
CA ALA A 501 1.12 33.54 -6.56
C ALA A 501 1.22 32.17 -7.24
N ARG A 502 2.26 31.38 -6.90
CA ARG A 502 2.41 30.01 -7.42
C ARG A 502 1.28 29.09 -6.96
N LEU A 503 0.90 29.15 -5.69
CA LEU A 503 -0.20 28.37 -5.13
C LEU A 503 -1.51 28.64 -5.91
N ARG A 504 -1.83 29.92 -6.15
CA ARG A 504 -3.04 30.32 -6.88
C ARG A 504 -3.00 29.82 -8.32
N GLN A 505 -1.87 29.97 -9.00
CA GLN A 505 -1.67 29.44 -10.35
C GLN A 505 -1.96 27.94 -10.44
N GLU A 506 -1.48 27.14 -9.47
CA GLU A 506 -1.69 25.70 -9.46
C GLU A 506 -3.14 25.28 -9.13
N ILE A 507 -3.81 26.03 -8.26
CA ILE A 507 -5.25 25.84 -7.99
C ILE A 507 -6.08 26.11 -9.26
N ALA A 508 -5.69 27.12 -10.05
CA ALA A 508 -6.37 27.49 -11.28
C ALA A 508 -6.13 26.53 -12.44
N ARG A 509 -4.97 25.85 -12.49
CA ARG A 509 -4.53 25.08 -13.65
C ARG A 509 -5.12 23.67 -13.75
N ARG A 510 -5.43 23.02 -12.61
CA ARG A 510 -5.85 21.61 -12.59
C ARG A 510 -6.88 21.30 -11.50
N PRO A 511 -7.65 20.20 -11.64
CA PRO A 511 -8.53 19.72 -10.57
C PRO A 511 -7.75 19.45 -9.27
N LEU A 512 -8.33 19.84 -8.13
CA LEU A 512 -7.72 19.59 -6.83
C LEU A 512 -7.64 18.09 -6.51
N ARG A 513 -6.47 17.64 -6.11
CA ARG A 513 -6.24 16.30 -5.56
C ARG A 513 -6.63 16.27 -4.07
N PRO A 514 -6.87 15.08 -3.49
CA PRO A 514 -7.15 14.96 -2.06
C PRO A 514 -6.09 15.60 -1.15
N ALA A 515 -4.81 15.49 -1.51
CA ALA A 515 -3.71 16.11 -0.78
C ALA A 515 -3.77 17.65 -0.82
N ASP A 516 -4.12 18.23 -1.97
CA ASP A 516 -4.26 19.68 -2.14
C ASP A 516 -5.35 20.24 -1.19
N VAL A 517 -6.48 19.54 -1.04
CA VAL A 517 -7.54 19.92 -0.10
C VAL A 517 -7.05 19.88 1.35
N GLY A 518 -6.22 18.88 1.70
CA GLY A 518 -5.59 18.79 3.02
C GLY A 518 -4.66 19.97 3.31
N ALA A 519 -3.85 20.36 2.33
CA ALA A 519 -2.97 21.52 2.40
C ALA A 519 -3.74 22.84 2.53
N LEU A 520 -4.79 23.04 1.73
CA LEU A 520 -5.64 24.23 1.83
C LEU A 520 -6.32 24.33 3.19
N LYS A 521 -6.76 23.21 3.79
CA LYS A 521 -7.25 23.21 5.17
C LYS A 521 -6.19 23.69 6.16
N SER A 522 -4.93 23.30 5.99
CA SER A 522 -3.83 23.81 6.81
C SER A 522 -3.67 25.32 6.65
N LEU A 523 -3.72 25.82 5.41
CA LEU A 523 -3.67 27.25 5.13
C LEU A 523 -4.81 28.02 5.80
N MET A 524 -6.05 27.55 5.68
CA MET A 524 -7.23 28.18 6.30
C MET A 524 -7.06 28.33 7.82
N ARG A 525 -6.53 27.30 8.50
CA ARG A 525 -6.26 27.39 9.95
C ARG A 525 -5.18 28.42 10.27
N CYS A 526 -4.15 28.53 9.43
CA CYS A 526 -3.09 29.50 9.65
C CYS A 526 -3.59 30.94 9.49
N LEU A 527 -4.37 31.21 8.45
CA LEU A 527 -4.98 32.52 8.19
C LEU A 527 -5.95 32.91 9.30
N ALA A 528 -6.80 31.98 9.75
CA ALA A 528 -7.79 32.23 10.80
C ALA A 528 -7.17 32.53 12.17
N LYS A 529 -6.03 31.92 12.49
CA LYS A 529 -5.30 32.15 13.75
C LYS A 529 -4.32 33.33 13.67
N GLU A 530 -4.35 34.10 12.58
CA GLU A 530 -3.39 35.19 12.29
C GLU A 530 -1.92 34.75 12.40
N SER A 531 -1.67 33.44 12.26
CA SER A 531 -0.33 32.85 12.26
C SER A 531 0.31 32.92 10.87
N CYS A 532 -0.42 33.45 9.88
CA CYS A 532 0.04 33.74 8.53
C CYS A 532 -0.61 35.04 8.05
N PRO A 533 0.08 35.84 7.23
CA PRO A 533 -0.47 37.07 6.66
C PRO A 533 -1.62 36.77 5.68
N GLY A 534 -2.51 37.74 5.49
CA GLY A 534 -3.60 37.70 4.50
C GLY A 534 -5.01 37.63 5.10
N GLY A 535 -5.19 36.98 6.25
CA GLY A 535 -6.44 36.94 7.01
C GLY A 535 -7.69 36.59 6.17
N GLU A 536 -8.78 37.31 6.41
CA GLU A 536 -10.08 37.09 5.74
C GLU A 536 -10.01 37.44 4.24
N SER A 537 -9.35 38.54 3.87
CA SER A 537 -9.25 38.97 2.47
C SER A 537 -8.65 37.89 1.59
N LEU A 538 -7.52 37.31 2.01
CA LEU A 538 -6.87 36.25 1.22
C LEU A 538 -7.71 34.97 1.19
N THR A 539 -8.43 34.69 2.27
CA THR A 539 -9.34 33.55 2.33
C THR A 539 -10.44 33.69 1.28
N GLU A 540 -11.08 34.86 1.20
CA GLU A 540 -12.12 35.13 0.21
C GLU A 540 -11.60 35.06 -1.22
N ASP A 541 -10.40 35.58 -1.50
CA ASP A 541 -9.78 35.49 -2.82
C ASP A 541 -9.58 34.03 -3.28
N ILE A 542 -9.06 33.17 -2.40
CA ILE A 542 -8.86 31.75 -2.70
C ILE A 542 -10.20 31.05 -2.92
N LEU A 543 -11.20 31.35 -2.10
CA LEU A 543 -12.53 30.74 -2.22
C LEU A 543 -13.25 31.16 -3.51
N ALA A 544 -13.11 32.43 -3.92
CA ALA A 544 -13.65 32.95 -5.17
C ALA A 544 -12.98 32.28 -6.39
N GLU A 545 -11.67 32.11 -6.33
CA GLU A 545 -10.91 31.42 -7.39
C GLU A 545 -11.33 29.94 -7.51
N LEU A 546 -11.52 29.26 -6.37
CA LEU A 546 -12.06 27.89 -6.35
C LEU A 546 -13.48 27.80 -6.90
N GLU A 547 -14.33 28.79 -6.65
CA GLU A 547 -15.67 28.85 -7.23
C GLU A 547 -15.64 29.04 -8.74
N GLN A 548 -14.77 29.93 -9.22
CA GLN A 548 -14.64 30.21 -10.66
C GLN A 548 -14.08 29.00 -11.42
N VAL A 549 -13.04 28.36 -10.88
CA VAL A 549 -12.32 27.28 -11.57
C VAL A 549 -12.96 25.92 -11.33
N HIS A 550 -13.49 25.67 -10.12
CA HIS A 550 -14.07 24.38 -9.72
C HIS A 550 -15.51 24.54 -9.21
N PRO A 551 -16.44 25.12 -10.01
CA PRO A 551 -17.79 25.48 -9.55
C PRO A 551 -18.58 24.27 -9.03
N GLY A 552 -18.31 23.07 -9.57
CA GLY A 552 -18.95 21.81 -9.19
C GLY A 552 -18.39 21.13 -7.94
N ARG A 553 -17.53 21.79 -7.15
CA ARG A 553 -16.95 21.21 -5.93
C ARG A 553 -17.41 21.92 -4.66
N ALA A 554 -17.85 21.11 -3.70
CA ALA A 554 -18.27 21.55 -2.36
C ALA A 554 -17.09 21.97 -1.45
N ASP A 555 -15.84 21.73 -1.86
CA ASP A 555 -14.66 21.95 -0.99
C ASP A 555 -14.52 23.41 -0.54
N ARG A 556 -14.96 24.39 -1.33
CA ARG A 556 -14.96 25.81 -0.94
C ARG A 556 -15.78 26.09 0.32
N PHE A 557 -16.94 25.45 0.46
CA PHE A 557 -17.80 25.58 1.65
C PHE A 557 -17.16 24.93 2.88
N ILE A 558 -16.45 23.81 2.68
CA ILE A 558 -15.71 23.13 3.76
C ILE A 558 -14.54 24.00 4.24
N LEU A 559 -13.80 24.62 3.30
CA LEU A 559 -12.67 25.50 3.62
C LEU A 559 -13.14 26.77 4.34
N ARG A 560 -14.22 27.41 3.85
CA ARG A 560 -14.85 28.56 4.51
C ARG A 560 -15.31 28.22 5.93
N HIS A 561 -16.03 27.10 6.10
CA HIS A 561 -16.48 26.62 7.41
C HIS A 561 -15.30 26.45 8.37
N LEU A 562 -14.21 25.83 7.90
CA LEU A 562 -13.02 25.62 8.73
C LEU A 562 -12.34 26.93 9.13
N TYR A 563 -12.21 27.90 8.20
CA TYR A 563 -11.67 29.22 8.53
C TYR A 563 -12.53 29.90 9.60
N GLN A 564 -13.84 30.00 9.36
CA GLN A 564 -14.79 30.65 10.26
C GLN A 564 -14.83 30.00 11.65
N GLU A 565 -14.75 28.68 11.72
CA GLU A 565 -14.67 27.93 12.97
C GLU A 565 -13.42 28.31 13.77
N GLN A 566 -12.26 28.40 13.12
CA GLN A 566 -11.01 28.78 13.78
C GLN A 566 -10.93 30.27 14.13
N ALA A 567 -11.57 31.13 13.33
CA ALA A 567 -11.65 32.58 13.56
C ALA A 567 -12.70 32.97 14.61
N GLY A 568 -13.41 32.01 15.21
CA GLY A 568 -14.40 32.29 16.25
C GLY A 568 -15.70 32.92 15.75
N VAL A 569 -16.00 32.83 14.44
CA VAL A 569 -17.24 33.36 13.84
C VAL A 569 -18.44 32.61 14.42
N GLU A 570 -19.51 33.33 14.75
CA GLU A 570 -20.73 32.76 15.34
C GLU A 570 -21.29 31.57 14.56
N ALA A 571 -21.71 30.53 15.28
CA ALA A 571 -22.23 29.29 14.70
C ALA A 571 -23.39 29.52 13.72
N ALA A 572 -24.27 30.51 13.97
CA ALA A 572 -25.38 30.85 13.08
C ALA A 572 -24.91 31.22 11.66
N ARG A 573 -23.83 32.02 11.55
CA ARG A 573 -23.24 32.39 10.25
C ARG A 573 -22.53 31.21 9.59
N ARG A 574 -21.82 30.40 10.38
CA ARG A 574 -21.18 29.17 9.89
C ARG A 574 -22.18 28.19 9.29
N MET A 575 -23.30 27.99 9.99
CA MET A 575 -24.40 27.13 9.57
C MET A 575 -25.07 27.65 8.30
N ALA A 576 -25.22 28.98 8.13
CA ALA A 576 -25.76 29.57 6.91
C ALA A 576 -24.92 29.20 5.68
N GLY A 577 -23.59 29.38 5.74
CA GLY A 577 -22.71 29.00 4.64
C GLY A 577 -22.73 27.50 4.31
N LEU A 578 -22.86 26.63 5.32
CA LEU A 578 -23.04 25.19 5.10
C LEU A 578 -24.37 24.85 4.42
N ARG A 579 -25.46 25.57 4.77
CA ARG A 579 -26.76 25.41 4.12
C ARG A 579 -26.72 25.84 2.66
N ASP A 580 -26.08 26.96 2.35
CA ASP A 580 -25.90 27.42 0.97
C ASP A 580 -25.14 26.37 0.15
N GLY A 581 -24.10 25.78 0.74
CA GLY A 581 -23.38 24.66 0.14
C GLY A 581 -24.28 23.44 -0.12
N LEU A 582 -25.18 23.10 0.79
CA LEU A 582 -26.14 21.99 0.62
C LEU A 582 -27.26 22.30 -0.38
N VAL A 583 -27.60 23.56 -0.61
CA VAL A 583 -28.51 23.94 -1.71
C VAL A 583 -27.88 23.59 -3.06
N LEU A 584 -26.59 23.88 -3.23
CA LEU A 584 -25.85 23.56 -4.45
C LEU A 584 -25.45 22.08 -4.54
N PHE A 585 -25.15 21.46 -3.39
CA PHE A 585 -24.64 20.09 -3.28
C PHE A 585 -25.43 19.26 -2.26
N PRO A 586 -26.71 18.96 -2.52
CA PRO A 586 -27.60 18.33 -1.53
C PRO A 586 -27.15 16.94 -1.07
N GLY A 587 -26.33 16.25 -1.88
CA GLY A 587 -25.79 14.92 -1.57
C GLY A 587 -24.41 14.92 -0.88
N ASP A 588 -23.77 16.07 -0.63
CA ASP A 588 -22.43 16.07 -0.03
C ASP A 588 -22.48 15.75 1.47
N GLN A 589 -22.16 14.50 1.81
CA GLN A 589 -22.14 13.99 3.18
C GLN A 589 -21.19 14.76 4.11
N ARG A 590 -20.11 15.35 3.59
CA ARG A 590 -19.14 16.10 4.41
C ARG A 590 -19.77 17.41 4.90
N LEU A 591 -20.56 18.06 4.06
CA LEU A 591 -21.33 19.25 4.43
C LEU A 591 -22.45 18.89 5.42
N GLN A 592 -23.21 17.81 5.15
CA GLN A 592 -24.26 17.33 6.04
C GLN A 592 -23.72 17.03 7.44
N TYR A 593 -22.57 16.35 7.54
CA TYR A 593 -21.96 16.01 8.81
C TYR A 593 -21.48 17.25 9.59
N ARG A 594 -20.92 18.24 8.91
CA ARG A 594 -20.51 19.51 9.54
C ARG A 594 -21.72 20.29 10.04
N LEU A 595 -22.78 20.37 9.26
CA LEU A 595 -24.00 21.05 9.66
C LEU A 595 -24.70 20.34 10.82
N LEU A 596 -24.72 19.00 10.81
CA LEU A 596 -25.18 18.20 11.94
C LEU A 596 -24.41 18.53 13.22
N ARG A 597 -23.07 18.60 13.15
CA ARG A 597 -22.23 18.90 14.31
C ARG A 597 -22.50 20.30 14.87
N GLU A 598 -22.58 21.30 14.01
CA GLU A 598 -22.91 22.68 14.41
C GLU A 598 -24.32 22.76 15.02
N ALA A 599 -25.30 22.11 14.39
CA ALA A 599 -26.67 22.06 14.88
C ALA A 599 -26.77 21.42 16.27
N ALA A 600 -26.07 20.30 16.47
CA ALA A 600 -25.99 19.63 17.77
C ALA A 600 -25.29 20.50 18.81
N PHE A 601 -24.22 21.20 18.43
CA PHE A 601 -23.48 22.09 19.33
C PHE A 601 -24.33 23.27 19.83
N VAL A 602 -25.16 23.87 18.97
CA VAL A 602 -26.06 24.99 19.35
C VAL A 602 -27.42 24.54 19.89
N GLY A 603 -27.63 23.24 20.11
CA GLY A 603 -28.90 22.70 20.62
C GLY A 603 -30.08 22.73 19.64
N ASN A 604 -29.83 22.90 18.33
CA ASN A 604 -30.89 22.87 17.31
C ASN A 604 -31.25 21.41 16.95
N ALA A 605 -32.02 20.77 17.83
CA ALA A 605 -32.41 19.36 17.70
C ALA A 605 -33.15 19.04 16.39
N GLY A 606 -34.02 19.94 15.93
CA GLY A 606 -34.78 19.75 14.69
C GLY A 606 -33.89 19.66 13.45
N LEU A 607 -32.92 20.57 13.32
CA LEU A 607 -31.97 20.54 12.22
C LEU A 607 -30.99 19.37 12.34
N ALA A 608 -30.52 19.06 13.55
CA ALA A 608 -29.66 17.91 13.79
C ALA A 608 -30.36 16.60 13.37
N TYR A 609 -31.62 16.42 13.78
CA TYR A 609 -32.45 15.28 13.36
C TYR A 609 -32.58 15.19 11.84
N GLU A 610 -32.90 16.31 11.17
CA GLU A 610 -33.06 16.34 9.72
C GLU A 610 -31.76 15.96 8.99
N MET A 611 -30.62 16.50 9.42
CA MET A 611 -29.31 16.16 8.84
C MET A 611 -28.94 14.70 9.10
N GLY A 612 -29.17 14.20 10.32
CA GLY A 612 -28.96 12.78 10.64
C GLY A 612 -29.81 11.86 9.77
N ARG A 613 -31.07 12.23 9.52
CA ARG A 613 -31.98 11.51 8.62
C ARG A 613 -31.46 11.50 7.18
N GLN A 614 -30.98 12.63 6.67
CA GLN A 614 -30.43 12.73 5.32
C GLN A 614 -29.16 11.90 5.14
N ILE A 615 -28.24 11.94 6.11
CA ILE A 615 -27.03 11.10 6.11
C ILE A 615 -27.41 9.62 6.07
N MET A 616 -28.37 9.19 6.91
CA MET A 616 -28.84 7.81 6.94
C MET A 616 -29.54 7.37 5.65
N ARG A 617 -30.24 8.28 4.95
CA ARG A 617 -30.80 8.00 3.63
C ARG A 617 -29.71 7.82 2.57
N GLY A 618 -28.62 8.60 2.67
CA GLY A 618 -27.45 8.50 1.78
C GLY A 618 -26.48 7.37 2.12
N ASP A 619 -26.70 6.65 3.23
CA ASP A 619 -25.86 5.56 3.72
C ASP A 619 -26.70 4.27 3.87
N PRO A 620 -27.09 3.63 2.76
CA PRO A 620 -27.96 2.45 2.78
C PRO A 620 -27.34 1.26 3.52
N HIS A 621 -26.02 1.23 3.61
CA HIS A 621 -25.27 0.19 4.33
C HIS A 621 -25.02 0.54 5.81
N ARG A 622 -25.45 1.73 6.27
CA ARG A 622 -25.37 2.19 7.66
C ARG A 622 -23.95 2.12 8.21
N TRP A 623 -22.96 2.52 7.41
CA TRP A 623 -21.56 2.61 7.83
C TRP A 623 -21.30 3.78 8.79
N GLN A 624 -22.16 4.79 8.84
CA GLN A 624 -22.02 5.98 9.70
C GLN A 624 -22.87 5.89 10.96
N GLN A 625 -23.60 4.79 11.17
CA GLN A 625 -24.57 4.66 12.26
C GLN A 625 -23.93 4.82 13.66
N SER A 626 -22.78 4.19 13.90
CA SER A 626 -22.07 4.30 15.18
C SER A 626 -21.58 5.74 15.43
N THR A 627 -21.04 6.39 14.39
CA THR A 627 -20.62 7.79 14.44
C THR A 627 -21.79 8.72 14.75
N LEU A 628 -22.95 8.52 14.12
CA LEU A 628 -24.15 9.30 14.39
C LEU A 628 -24.64 9.11 15.83
N ARG A 629 -24.67 7.87 16.34
CA ARG A 629 -25.02 7.61 17.76
C ARG A 629 -24.16 8.40 18.72
N LYS A 630 -22.83 8.42 18.51
CA LYS A 630 -21.90 9.18 19.36
C LYS A 630 -22.22 10.68 19.39
N ILE A 631 -22.63 11.28 18.26
CA ILE A 631 -23.02 12.70 18.21
C ILE A 631 -24.26 12.98 19.08
N TYR A 632 -25.27 12.10 19.02
CA TYR A 632 -26.49 12.26 19.83
C TYR A 632 -26.28 11.99 21.32
N HIS A 633 -25.28 11.21 21.71
CA HIS A 633 -24.93 10.97 23.11
C HIS A 633 -24.11 12.09 23.77
N VAL A 634 -23.44 12.95 22.97
CA VAL A 634 -22.57 14.03 23.47
C VAL A 634 -23.28 15.40 23.46
N ALA A 635 -24.44 15.53 22.80
CA ALA A 635 -25.22 16.75 22.83
C ALA A 635 -25.68 17.05 24.29
N PRO A 636 -25.49 18.27 24.81
CA PRO A 636 -25.98 18.62 26.13
C PRO A 636 -27.51 18.41 26.16
N GLN A 637 -27.98 17.74 27.21
CA GLN A 637 -29.41 17.55 27.49
C GLN A 637 -30.12 18.87 27.70
#